data_AF-A0A2E6VM45-F1
#
_entry.id   AF-A0A2E6VM45-F1
#
_cell.length_a   1.000
_cell.length_b   1.000
_cell.length_c   1.000
_cell.angle_alpha   90.00
_cell.angle_beta   90.00
_cell.angle_gamma   90.00
#
_symmetry.space_group_name_H-M   'P 1'
#
loop_
_entity.id
_entity.type
_entity.pdbx_description
1 polymer ?
#
loop_
_entity_poly.entity_id
_entity_poly.type
_entity_poly.pdbx_seq_one_letter_code
_entity_poly.pdbx_strand_id
1 'polypeptide(L)'
;MKAENRGKLTRSLALRHVFALSTGAMLSSGLFLLPGLAASKAGPSAILAYLFAGFLAVPAMLSVAELSSALPKAGGAYYFLERALGPSIGTIAGIGTWLSLVLKDAFALVGMSAYLVLIVDLNGKAVALVLIAFFTLINVIGSKVSGSIQLFLVVFVLAVMTWFLTEGLFETQKQGIDKSNLDPFFTQGFSGFVSVIGLVFVSYGGLTKVASAAEEVDDPSLKIPLGMSLSLLTGTVLYTLGALVAVALLPPDLLHEDLTPIHSAAETILPSAGVALVVLAALAAFASAVNAGILAAARYPMAMARDGLFPAVAGRLSRYGTPAFGVIVTGIAIALVVLVLDAESIAKLASAFVLLTLGLLNIAVLVLRASHIRSYAPAFKAPFYPLTQFVGIIISIFLIAQLGVTALLFVVFVFVAGWTWHRLYASGKSKRAGAIRQVFERWGADADPKLDREMSAAMAGHGLRTGDDYHGLIARAGVLSVPAGTTITEAADRAATVLSDLIGLTGERVTEQFLETGSLWIQPSKQHPTATPVALFEDIEEDQLVIVRASEGIRIPASWGGSGEWVNALFFLAGTTENPGRSLRVAGELAGHLHTGAKLIGLAQTEAEVKSALLPEMTFRQYALLPEGKDSALIGSKLTELKFPAEVEVVSVHREGILIQLNEELCLEADDQVTLLGPSDTMPSLGEPLPIQETLE
;
A
#
# COMPACT_ATOMS: atom_id res chain seq x y z
N MET A 1 -0.13 12.67 -40.13
CA MET A 1 -0.57 11.47 -39.38
C MET A 1 0.56 10.42 -39.22
N LYS A 2 1.78 10.79 -38.80
CA LYS A 2 2.94 9.86 -38.73
C LYS A 2 3.85 10.02 -37.49
N ALA A 3 3.39 10.70 -36.44
CA ALA A 3 4.20 10.99 -35.25
C ALA A 3 3.71 10.38 -33.92
N GLU A 4 2.49 9.82 -33.83
CA GLU A 4 1.91 9.35 -32.55
C GLU A 4 2.08 7.86 -32.23
N ASN A 5 2.65 7.04 -33.12
CA ASN A 5 2.70 5.58 -32.92
C ASN A 5 4.01 5.04 -32.29
N ARG A 6 4.90 5.91 -31.80
CA ARG A 6 6.15 5.49 -31.13
C ARG A 6 5.88 5.15 -29.66
N GLY A 7 5.26 4.00 -29.39
CA GLY A 7 5.14 3.50 -28.02
C GLY A 7 4.14 2.37 -27.75
N LYS A 8 3.24 2.04 -28.69
CA LYS A 8 2.28 0.94 -28.52
C LYS A 8 2.85 -0.36 -29.08
N LEU A 9 2.95 -1.39 -28.24
CA LEU A 9 3.29 -2.75 -28.67
C LEU A 9 2.19 -3.30 -29.61
N THR A 10 2.59 -3.98 -30.67
CA THR A 10 1.65 -4.56 -31.65
C THR A 10 1.05 -5.85 -31.11
N ARG A 11 -0.28 -5.90 -30.99
CA ARG A 11 -1.03 -7.13 -30.66
C ARG A 11 -0.88 -8.15 -31.78
N SER A 12 0.02 -9.11 -31.58
CA SER A 12 0.43 -10.09 -32.59
C SER A 12 0.49 -11.52 -32.05
N LEU A 13 0.47 -11.69 -30.73
CA LEU A 13 0.57 -13.00 -30.10
C LEU A 13 -0.81 -13.67 -30.05
N ALA A 14 -1.04 -14.59 -30.98
CA ALA A 14 -2.15 -15.54 -30.95
C ALA A 14 -2.01 -16.58 -29.82
N LEU A 15 -3.06 -17.40 -29.62
CA LEU A 15 -3.15 -18.41 -28.56
C LEU A 15 -1.95 -19.38 -28.54
N ARG A 16 -1.51 -19.84 -29.71
CA ARG A 16 -0.33 -20.72 -29.84
C ARG A 16 0.95 -20.11 -29.25
N HIS A 17 1.10 -18.79 -29.35
CA HIS A 17 2.24 -18.09 -28.77
C HIS A 17 2.08 -17.92 -27.26
N VAL A 18 0.86 -17.66 -26.77
CA VAL A 18 0.56 -17.62 -25.33
C VAL A 18 0.87 -18.98 -24.69
N PHE A 19 0.40 -20.07 -25.31
CA PHE A 19 0.70 -21.44 -24.91
C PHE A 19 2.21 -21.69 -24.93
N ALA A 20 2.91 -21.41 -26.03
CA ALA A 20 4.36 -21.62 -26.11
C ALA A 20 5.16 -20.78 -25.10
N LEU A 21 4.74 -19.54 -24.82
CA LEU A 21 5.39 -18.70 -23.81
C LEU A 21 5.20 -19.26 -22.40
N SER A 22 3.98 -19.70 -22.08
CA SER A 22 3.68 -20.27 -20.76
C SER A 22 4.34 -21.64 -20.59
N THR A 23 4.20 -22.53 -21.58
CA THR A 23 4.73 -23.90 -21.55
C THR A 23 6.24 -23.92 -21.64
N GLY A 24 6.86 -23.15 -22.53
CA GLY A 24 8.33 -23.08 -22.61
C GLY A 24 8.95 -22.45 -21.36
N ALA A 25 8.25 -21.54 -20.68
CA ALA A 25 8.70 -21.02 -19.40
C ALA A 25 8.55 -22.05 -18.26
N MET A 26 7.63 -23.01 -18.37
CA MET A 26 7.44 -24.09 -17.40
C MET A 26 8.43 -25.23 -17.63
N LEU A 27 8.41 -25.81 -18.84
CA LEU A 27 9.20 -26.97 -19.25
C LEU A 27 10.69 -26.62 -19.34
N SER A 28 11.40 -26.77 -18.23
CA SER A 28 12.83 -26.53 -18.09
C SER A 28 13.39 -27.47 -17.01
N SER A 29 14.17 -26.96 -16.06
CA SER A 29 14.74 -27.73 -14.93
C SER A 29 13.73 -28.51 -14.10
N GLY A 30 12.47 -28.07 -14.07
CA GLY A 30 11.39 -28.78 -13.39
C GLY A 30 11.08 -30.17 -13.92
N LEU A 31 11.29 -30.41 -15.23
CA LEU A 31 11.11 -31.72 -15.86
C LEU A 31 12.42 -32.51 -15.91
N PHE A 32 13.51 -31.86 -16.32
CA PHE A 32 14.74 -32.56 -16.68
C PHE A 32 15.68 -32.84 -15.50
N LEU A 33 15.63 -32.04 -14.43
CA LEU A 33 16.55 -32.17 -13.29
C LEU A 33 15.83 -32.50 -11.98
N LEU A 34 14.68 -31.85 -11.74
CA LEU A 34 13.98 -31.94 -10.47
C LEU A 34 13.42 -33.34 -10.09
N PRO A 35 13.12 -34.28 -11.02
CA PRO A 35 12.64 -35.61 -10.62
C PRO A 35 13.59 -36.39 -9.70
N GLY A 36 14.91 -36.32 -9.91
CA GLY A 36 15.90 -36.99 -9.06
C GLY A 36 15.91 -36.40 -7.64
N LEU A 37 15.94 -35.06 -7.54
CA LEU A 37 15.83 -34.34 -6.27
C LEU A 37 14.48 -34.63 -5.56
N ALA A 38 13.38 -34.72 -6.30
CA ALA A 38 12.06 -35.02 -5.75
C ALA A 38 11.99 -36.46 -5.23
N ALA A 39 12.49 -37.42 -6.00
CA ALA A 39 12.57 -38.83 -5.60
C ALA A 39 13.46 -39.03 -4.36
N SER A 40 14.59 -38.32 -4.25
CA SER A 40 15.45 -38.40 -3.06
C SER A 40 14.73 -38.05 -1.74
N LYS A 41 13.67 -37.23 -1.81
CA LYS A 41 12.93 -36.71 -0.66
C LYS A 41 11.57 -37.32 -0.41
N ALA A 42 10.88 -37.75 -1.45
CA ALA A 42 9.53 -38.32 -1.34
C ALA A 42 9.49 -39.77 -1.81
N GLY A 43 10.58 -40.27 -2.40
CA GLY A 43 10.60 -41.55 -3.07
C GLY A 43 9.59 -41.56 -4.20
N PRO A 44 8.91 -42.69 -4.42
CA PRO A 44 7.90 -42.86 -5.46
C PRO A 44 6.72 -41.89 -5.35
N SER A 45 6.40 -41.42 -4.13
CA SER A 45 5.34 -40.43 -3.94
C SER A 45 5.61 -39.07 -4.59
N ALA A 46 6.85 -38.83 -5.09
CA ALA A 46 7.17 -37.70 -5.96
C ALA A 46 6.24 -37.60 -7.19
N ILE A 47 5.77 -38.75 -7.73
CA ILE A 47 4.82 -38.81 -8.85
C ILE A 47 3.53 -38.06 -8.48
N LEU A 48 2.96 -38.38 -7.32
CA LEU A 48 1.76 -37.71 -6.82
C LEU A 48 2.06 -36.25 -6.47
N ALA A 49 3.27 -35.94 -6.00
CA ALA A 49 3.63 -34.58 -5.63
C ALA A 49 3.57 -33.62 -6.82
N TYR A 50 4.02 -34.05 -8.01
CA TYR A 50 3.85 -33.29 -9.24
C TYR A 50 2.38 -33.13 -9.63
N LEU A 51 1.59 -34.20 -9.55
CA LEU A 51 0.15 -34.13 -9.85
C LEU A 51 -0.57 -33.11 -8.96
N PHE A 52 -0.34 -33.18 -7.65
CA PHE A 52 -0.95 -32.25 -6.69
C PHE A 52 -0.42 -30.83 -6.85
N ALA A 53 0.87 -30.63 -7.12
CA ALA A 53 1.40 -29.28 -7.37
C ALA A 53 0.70 -28.59 -8.56
N GLY A 54 0.44 -29.33 -9.63
CA GLY A 54 -0.35 -28.83 -10.77
C GLY A 54 -1.77 -28.42 -10.39
N PHE A 55 -2.47 -29.27 -9.63
CA PHE A 55 -3.82 -28.96 -9.14
C PHE A 55 -3.84 -27.75 -8.19
N LEU A 56 -2.90 -27.69 -7.26
CA LEU A 56 -2.79 -26.63 -6.26
C LEU A 56 -2.37 -25.27 -6.87
N ALA A 57 -1.85 -25.25 -8.10
CA ALA A 57 -1.55 -24.02 -8.84
C ALA A 57 -2.81 -23.37 -9.48
N VAL A 58 -3.92 -24.11 -9.62
CA VAL A 58 -5.14 -23.64 -10.29
C VAL A 58 -5.71 -22.35 -9.69
N PRO A 59 -5.86 -22.18 -8.37
CA PRO A 59 -6.43 -20.96 -7.80
C PRO A 59 -5.65 -19.69 -8.17
N ALA A 60 -4.32 -19.77 -8.11
CA ALA A 60 -3.47 -18.65 -8.47
C ALA A 60 -3.47 -18.38 -9.98
N MET A 61 -3.51 -19.43 -10.81
CA MET A 61 -3.68 -19.30 -12.26
C MET A 61 -4.97 -18.54 -12.61
N LEU A 62 -6.10 -18.90 -11.97
CA LEU A 62 -7.38 -18.22 -12.18
C LEU A 62 -7.34 -16.75 -11.75
N SER A 63 -6.69 -16.44 -10.63
CA SER A 63 -6.49 -15.06 -10.17
C SER A 63 -5.63 -14.26 -11.15
N VAL A 64 -4.54 -14.83 -11.68
CA VAL A 64 -3.71 -14.16 -12.68
C VAL A 64 -4.43 -13.97 -14.02
N ALA A 65 -5.24 -14.94 -14.43
CA ALA A 65 -6.09 -14.82 -15.61
C ALA A 65 -7.07 -13.65 -15.48
N GLU A 66 -7.70 -13.48 -14.31
CA GLU A 66 -8.58 -12.35 -14.04
C GLU A 66 -7.82 -11.02 -14.08
N LEU A 67 -6.72 -10.91 -13.33
CA LEU A 67 -5.89 -9.70 -13.28
C LEU A 67 -5.39 -9.30 -14.68
N SER A 68 -4.91 -10.26 -15.46
CA SER A 68 -4.40 -10.01 -16.82
C SER A 68 -5.50 -9.55 -17.78
N SER A 69 -6.74 -10.01 -17.57
CA SER A 69 -7.90 -9.59 -18.38
C SER A 69 -8.37 -8.17 -18.02
N ALA A 70 -8.27 -7.76 -16.75
CA ALA A 70 -8.64 -6.42 -16.29
C ALA A 70 -7.54 -5.37 -16.52
N LEU A 71 -6.28 -5.78 -16.39
CA LEU A 71 -5.12 -4.91 -16.35
C LEU A 71 -4.09 -5.34 -17.42
N PRO A 72 -4.39 -5.24 -18.73
CA PRO A 72 -3.51 -5.71 -19.80
C PRO A 72 -2.36 -4.73 -20.03
N LYS A 73 -1.46 -4.60 -19.06
CA LYS A 73 -0.23 -3.81 -19.16
C LYS A 73 1.02 -4.66 -18.97
N ALA A 74 2.11 -4.24 -19.60
CA ALA A 74 3.42 -4.83 -19.42
C ALA A 74 3.92 -4.58 -17.99
N GLY A 75 4.11 -5.65 -17.21
CA GLY A 75 4.58 -5.55 -15.82
C GLY A 75 4.24 -6.75 -14.92
N GLY A 76 3.34 -7.63 -15.37
CA GLY A 76 3.05 -8.91 -14.70
C GLY A 76 2.70 -8.74 -13.22
N ALA A 77 3.22 -9.64 -12.38
CA ALA A 77 2.90 -9.68 -10.96
C ALA A 77 3.21 -8.37 -10.21
N TYR A 78 4.34 -7.71 -10.53
CA TYR A 78 4.71 -6.41 -9.94
C TYR A 78 3.62 -5.37 -10.17
N TYR A 79 3.16 -5.23 -11.43
CA TYR A 79 2.15 -4.23 -11.77
C TYR A 79 0.81 -4.51 -11.08
N PHE A 80 0.37 -5.77 -11.05
CA PHE A 80 -0.87 -6.13 -10.34
C PHE A 80 -0.80 -5.82 -8.84
N LEU A 81 0.33 -6.11 -8.22
CA LEU A 81 0.53 -5.92 -6.79
C LEU A 81 0.71 -4.45 -6.42
N GLU A 82 1.43 -3.66 -7.22
CA GLU A 82 1.53 -2.21 -7.06
C GLU A 82 0.15 -1.55 -7.17
N ARG A 83 -0.67 -1.96 -8.15
CA ARG A 83 -2.03 -1.41 -8.33
C ARG A 83 -3.00 -1.81 -7.23
N ALA A 84 -2.94 -3.05 -6.76
CA ALA A 84 -3.85 -3.53 -5.72
C ALA A 84 -3.45 -3.03 -4.33
N LEU A 85 -2.18 -3.18 -3.95
CA LEU A 85 -1.70 -3.05 -2.57
C LEU A 85 -0.84 -1.80 -2.33
N GLY A 86 -0.42 -1.11 -3.39
CA GLY A 86 0.35 0.12 -3.32
C GLY A 86 1.87 -0.07 -3.52
N PRO A 87 2.65 1.04 -3.52
CA PRO A 87 4.06 1.03 -3.91
C PRO A 87 4.99 0.22 -2.98
N SER A 88 4.65 0.11 -1.69
CA SER A 88 5.44 -0.64 -0.71
C SER A 88 5.43 -2.14 -1.03
N ILE A 89 4.24 -2.72 -1.15
CA ILE A 89 4.06 -4.11 -1.55
C ILE A 89 4.50 -4.32 -3.01
N GLY A 90 4.27 -3.34 -3.89
CA GLY A 90 4.83 -3.34 -5.24
C GLY A 90 6.35 -3.49 -5.24
N THR A 91 7.07 -2.79 -4.36
CA THR A 91 8.54 -2.88 -4.24
C THR A 91 8.98 -4.28 -3.77
N ILE A 92 8.32 -4.81 -2.75
CA ILE A 92 8.59 -6.17 -2.23
C ILE A 92 8.33 -7.21 -3.34
N ALA A 93 7.22 -7.08 -4.05
CA ALA A 93 6.86 -7.95 -5.16
C ALA A 93 7.85 -7.83 -6.33
N GLY A 94 8.29 -6.62 -6.67
CA GLY A 94 9.23 -6.37 -7.75
C GLY A 94 10.61 -6.98 -7.48
N ILE A 95 11.19 -6.71 -6.31
CA ILE A 95 12.47 -7.29 -5.89
C ILE A 95 12.34 -8.80 -5.73
N GLY A 96 11.26 -9.28 -5.10
CA GLY A 96 11.01 -10.71 -4.91
C GLY A 96 10.82 -11.47 -6.23
N THR A 97 10.09 -10.89 -7.19
CA THR A 97 9.92 -11.51 -8.52
C THR A 97 11.24 -11.52 -9.30
N TRP A 98 12.02 -10.42 -9.24
CA TRP A 98 13.36 -10.38 -9.83
C TRP A 98 14.26 -11.50 -9.24
N LEU A 99 14.30 -11.62 -7.91
CA LEU A 99 15.10 -12.64 -7.24
C LEU A 99 14.60 -14.07 -7.51
N SER A 100 13.29 -14.28 -7.61
CA SER A 100 12.69 -15.56 -8.00
C SER A 100 13.14 -15.98 -9.40
N LEU A 101 13.20 -15.02 -10.35
CA LEU A 101 13.69 -15.28 -11.70
C LEU A 101 15.20 -15.58 -11.70
N VAL A 102 16.00 -14.86 -10.92
CA VAL A 102 17.43 -15.16 -10.72
C VAL A 102 17.62 -16.60 -10.24
N LEU A 103 16.89 -17.03 -9.20
CA LEU A 103 16.99 -18.39 -8.67
C LEU A 103 16.54 -19.43 -9.70
N LYS A 104 15.44 -19.17 -10.41
CA LYS A 104 14.94 -20.07 -11.45
C LYS A 104 15.92 -20.22 -12.61
N ASP A 105 16.50 -19.13 -13.07
CA ASP A 105 17.46 -19.15 -14.19
C ASP A 105 18.78 -19.78 -13.76
N ALA A 106 19.22 -19.56 -12.52
CA ALA A 106 20.34 -20.29 -11.91
C ALA A 106 20.08 -21.81 -11.91
N PHE A 107 18.89 -22.23 -11.49
CA PHE A 107 18.50 -23.63 -11.47
C PHE A 107 18.47 -24.25 -12.88
N ALA A 108 17.98 -23.51 -13.87
CA ALA A 108 17.99 -23.92 -15.27
C ALA A 108 19.41 -24.04 -15.83
N LEU A 109 20.33 -23.14 -15.46
CA LEU A 109 21.73 -23.19 -15.89
C LEU A 109 22.52 -24.33 -15.23
N VAL A 110 22.24 -24.65 -13.97
CA VAL A 110 22.77 -25.86 -13.31
C VAL A 110 22.31 -27.11 -14.07
N GLY A 111 21.03 -27.20 -14.43
CA GLY A 111 20.51 -28.30 -15.23
C GLY A 111 21.10 -28.36 -16.63
N MET A 112 21.21 -27.22 -17.32
CA MET A 112 21.85 -27.15 -18.63
C MET A 112 23.30 -27.62 -18.57
N SER A 113 24.02 -27.22 -17.52
CA SER A 113 25.38 -27.67 -17.31
C SER A 113 25.47 -29.17 -17.05
N ALA A 114 24.57 -29.76 -16.26
CA ALA A 114 24.56 -31.20 -16.01
C ALA A 114 24.39 -31.99 -17.32
N TYR A 115 23.48 -31.56 -18.19
CA TYR A 115 23.30 -32.16 -19.51
C TYR A 115 24.47 -31.93 -20.46
N LEU A 116 25.12 -30.76 -20.41
CA LEU A 116 26.25 -30.48 -21.30
C LEU A 116 27.48 -31.31 -20.92
N VAL A 117 27.70 -31.57 -19.62
CA VAL A 117 28.82 -32.39 -19.13
C VAL A 117 28.73 -33.84 -19.60
N LEU A 118 27.55 -34.33 -19.98
CA LEU A 118 27.40 -35.64 -20.65
C LEU A 118 28.12 -35.69 -22.01
N ILE A 119 28.35 -34.53 -22.63
CA ILE A 119 28.99 -34.40 -23.95
C ILE A 119 30.44 -33.91 -23.82
N VAL A 120 30.69 -33.02 -22.86
CA VAL A 120 32.02 -32.42 -22.63
C VAL A 120 32.53 -32.77 -21.24
N ASP A 121 33.71 -33.40 -21.16
CA ASP A 121 34.33 -33.77 -19.89
C ASP A 121 34.97 -32.54 -19.21
N LEU A 122 34.12 -31.69 -18.63
CA LEU A 122 34.48 -30.44 -17.97
C LEU A 122 33.79 -30.32 -16.61
N ASN A 123 34.36 -29.51 -15.72
CA ASN A 123 33.74 -29.22 -14.43
C ASN A 123 32.39 -28.49 -14.61
N GLY A 124 31.31 -29.06 -14.06
CA GLY A 124 29.95 -28.51 -14.21
C GLY A 124 29.80 -27.07 -13.71
N LYS A 125 30.45 -26.67 -12.59
CA LYS A 125 30.37 -25.28 -12.14
C LYS A 125 31.04 -24.32 -13.14
N ALA A 126 32.18 -24.71 -13.72
CA ALA A 126 32.85 -23.91 -14.74
C ALA A 126 31.98 -23.77 -16.00
N VAL A 127 31.35 -24.86 -16.45
CA VAL A 127 30.41 -24.86 -17.57
C VAL A 127 29.22 -23.93 -17.30
N ALA A 128 28.60 -24.02 -16.11
CA ALA A 128 27.50 -23.15 -15.73
C ALA A 128 27.90 -21.66 -15.75
N LEU A 129 29.08 -21.28 -15.26
CA LEU A 129 29.58 -19.90 -15.31
C LEU A 129 29.81 -19.39 -16.73
N VAL A 130 30.35 -20.23 -17.62
CA VAL A 130 30.51 -19.90 -19.03
C VAL A 130 29.15 -19.69 -19.70
N LEU A 131 28.18 -20.57 -19.42
CA LEU A 131 26.81 -20.42 -19.93
C LEU A 131 26.15 -19.13 -19.40
N ILE A 132 26.33 -18.79 -18.12
CA ILE A 132 25.82 -17.53 -17.55
C ILE A 132 26.41 -16.33 -18.29
N ALA A 133 27.73 -16.30 -18.49
CA ALA A 133 28.39 -15.22 -19.21
C ALA A 133 27.88 -15.12 -20.66
N PHE A 134 27.73 -16.25 -21.34
CA PHE A 134 27.20 -16.34 -22.70
C PHE A 134 25.77 -15.78 -22.82
N PHE A 135 24.83 -16.27 -22.01
CA PHE A 135 23.44 -15.80 -22.05
C PHE A 135 23.31 -14.34 -21.60
N THR A 136 24.12 -13.89 -20.63
CA THR A 136 24.16 -12.48 -20.22
C THR A 136 24.62 -11.59 -21.38
N LEU A 137 25.69 -11.96 -22.08
CA LEU A 137 26.21 -11.20 -23.22
C LEU A 137 25.19 -11.11 -24.37
N ILE A 138 24.55 -12.23 -24.70
CA ILE A 138 23.48 -12.30 -25.71
C ILE A 138 22.33 -11.35 -25.35
N ASN A 139 21.92 -11.32 -24.08
CA ASN A 139 20.84 -10.45 -23.61
C ASN A 139 21.23 -8.96 -23.55
N VAL A 140 22.52 -8.64 -23.36
CA VAL A 140 23.02 -7.26 -23.46
C VAL A 140 22.98 -6.77 -24.91
N ILE A 141 23.44 -7.59 -25.87
CA ILE A 141 23.46 -7.25 -27.30
C ILE A 141 22.04 -7.18 -27.89
N GLY A 142 21.07 -7.82 -27.23
CA GLY A 142 19.67 -7.76 -27.62
C GLY A 142 19.30 -8.81 -28.64
N SER A 143 19.39 -10.08 -28.24
CA SER A 143 18.73 -11.15 -28.99
C SER A 143 17.22 -10.98 -28.89
N LYS A 144 16.61 -10.47 -29.97
CA LYS A 144 15.20 -10.69 -30.23
C LYS A 144 15.04 -12.14 -30.68
N VAL A 145 14.99 -13.08 -29.73
CA VAL A 145 14.52 -14.42 -30.07
C VAL A 145 13.07 -14.24 -30.50
N SER A 146 12.81 -14.42 -31.81
CA SER A 146 11.49 -14.27 -32.37
C SER A 146 10.52 -15.23 -31.69
N GLY A 147 9.27 -14.81 -31.43
CA GLY A 147 8.23 -15.68 -30.87
C GLY A 147 8.04 -16.98 -31.68
N SER A 148 8.40 -16.97 -32.97
CA SER A 148 8.43 -18.16 -33.83
C SER A 148 9.51 -19.19 -33.43
N ILE A 149 10.69 -18.73 -33.00
CA ILE A 149 11.77 -19.61 -32.52
C ILE A 149 11.34 -20.24 -31.19
N GLN A 150 10.74 -19.45 -30.28
CA GLN A 150 10.20 -19.96 -29.02
C GLN A 150 9.15 -21.06 -29.26
N LEU A 151 8.23 -20.83 -30.19
CA LEU A 151 7.22 -21.82 -30.58
C LEU A 151 7.86 -23.10 -31.12
N PHE A 152 8.86 -22.98 -32.00
CA PHE A 152 9.59 -24.12 -32.53
C PHE A 152 10.26 -24.95 -31.42
N LEU A 153 10.99 -24.30 -30.50
CA LEU A 153 11.68 -24.98 -29.41
C LEU A 153 10.70 -25.72 -28.50
N VAL A 154 9.56 -25.12 -28.17
CA VAL A 154 8.53 -25.78 -27.34
C VAL A 154 7.92 -26.97 -28.06
N VAL A 155 7.56 -26.82 -29.34
CA VAL A 155 7.01 -27.93 -30.13
C VAL A 155 8.03 -29.08 -30.25
N PHE A 156 9.31 -28.75 -30.44
CA PHE A 156 10.39 -29.73 -30.47
C PHE A 156 10.51 -30.49 -29.13
N VAL A 157 10.57 -29.77 -28.00
CA VAL A 157 10.62 -30.39 -26.67
C VAL A 157 9.40 -31.27 -26.42
N LEU A 158 8.20 -30.79 -26.74
CA LEU A 158 6.97 -31.56 -26.60
C LEU A 158 6.99 -32.83 -27.44
N ALA A 159 7.44 -32.77 -28.70
CA ALA A 159 7.50 -33.93 -29.57
C ALA A 159 8.47 -35.01 -29.05
N VAL A 160 9.68 -34.61 -28.64
CA VAL A 160 10.67 -35.54 -28.07
C VAL A 160 10.19 -36.12 -26.74
N MET A 161 9.58 -35.30 -25.88
CA MET A 161 9.04 -35.78 -24.61
C MET A 161 7.83 -36.69 -24.78
N THR A 162 6.95 -36.42 -25.75
CA THR A 162 5.86 -37.35 -26.07
C THR A 162 6.42 -38.69 -26.52
N TRP A 163 7.44 -38.72 -27.38
CA TRP A 163 8.09 -39.98 -27.77
C TRP A 163 8.68 -40.72 -26.56
N PHE A 164 9.52 -40.06 -25.78
CA PHE A 164 10.11 -40.62 -24.56
C PHE A 164 9.05 -41.20 -23.62
N LEU A 165 7.98 -40.46 -23.35
CA LEU A 165 6.91 -40.91 -22.47
C LEU A 165 6.12 -42.08 -23.05
N THR A 166 5.85 -42.09 -24.36
CA THR A 166 5.16 -43.23 -24.98
C THR A 166 5.97 -44.52 -24.84
N GLU A 167 7.25 -44.50 -25.19
CA GLU A 167 8.13 -45.67 -25.05
C GLU A 167 8.30 -46.06 -23.58
N GLY A 168 8.49 -45.10 -22.69
CA GLY A 168 8.65 -45.35 -21.26
C GLY A 168 7.42 -45.99 -20.63
N LEU A 169 6.21 -45.54 -21.00
CA LEU A 169 4.96 -46.15 -20.54
C LEU A 169 4.74 -47.54 -21.13
N PHE A 170 5.05 -47.75 -22.41
CA PHE A 170 4.98 -49.08 -23.01
C PHE A 170 5.96 -50.06 -22.35
N GLU A 171 7.18 -49.63 -22.07
CA GLU A 171 8.18 -50.48 -21.42
C GLU A 171 7.80 -50.78 -19.97
N THR A 172 7.34 -49.76 -19.23
CA THR A 172 6.80 -49.93 -17.86
C THR A 172 5.62 -50.90 -17.85
N GLN A 173 4.75 -50.87 -18.87
CA GLN A 173 3.64 -51.80 -18.99
C GLN A 173 4.10 -53.24 -19.31
N LYS A 174 5.11 -53.40 -20.18
CA LYS A 174 5.63 -54.72 -20.59
C LYS A 174 6.42 -55.42 -19.47
N GLN A 175 7.35 -54.70 -18.85
CA GLN A 175 8.23 -55.26 -17.81
C GLN A 175 7.53 -55.31 -16.44
N GLY A 176 6.48 -54.52 -16.27
CA GLY A 176 5.91 -54.22 -14.96
C GLY A 176 6.80 -53.25 -14.18
N ILE A 177 6.25 -52.66 -13.13
CA ILE A 177 7.05 -51.83 -12.21
C ILE A 177 7.68 -52.76 -11.18
N ASP A 178 9.01 -52.69 -11.03
CA ASP A 178 9.69 -53.36 -9.93
C ASP A 178 9.10 -52.84 -8.61
N LYS A 179 8.50 -53.74 -7.83
CA LYS A 179 7.84 -53.35 -6.57
C LYS A 179 8.83 -52.78 -5.57
N SER A 180 10.11 -53.15 -5.65
CA SER A 180 11.16 -52.57 -4.81
C SER A 180 11.39 -51.09 -5.13
N ASN A 181 11.18 -50.65 -6.37
CA ASN A 181 11.23 -49.22 -6.73
C ASN A 181 10.04 -48.44 -6.15
N LEU A 182 8.94 -49.11 -5.78
CA LEU A 182 7.74 -48.48 -5.23
C LEU A 182 7.62 -48.59 -3.70
N ASP A 183 8.46 -49.39 -3.05
CA ASP A 183 8.34 -49.71 -1.62
C ASP A 183 9.60 -49.29 -0.84
N PRO A 184 9.49 -48.41 0.17
CA PRO A 184 8.27 -47.73 0.61
C PRO A 184 7.85 -46.58 -0.33
N PHE A 185 6.55 -46.49 -0.63
CA PHE A 185 6.03 -45.45 -1.54
C PHE A 185 6.23 -44.03 -0.97
N PHE A 186 6.16 -43.90 0.36
CA PHE A 186 6.45 -42.67 1.11
C PHE A 186 7.76 -42.83 1.89
N THR A 187 8.92 -42.72 1.23
CA THR A 187 10.24 -42.95 1.86
C THR A 187 10.50 -42.08 3.08
N GLN A 188 10.08 -40.81 3.05
CA GLN A 188 10.20 -39.86 4.17
C GLN A 188 8.83 -39.55 4.82
N GLY A 189 7.86 -40.44 4.66
CA GLY A 189 6.49 -40.27 5.15
C GLY A 189 5.72 -39.13 4.47
N PHE A 190 4.55 -38.80 5.02
CA PHE A 190 3.66 -37.77 4.46
C PHE A 190 4.30 -36.36 4.47
N SER A 191 5.13 -36.06 5.46
CA SER A 191 5.84 -34.78 5.56
C SER A 191 6.79 -34.56 4.37
N GLY A 192 7.58 -35.58 3.99
CA GLY A 192 8.45 -35.52 2.82
C GLY A 192 7.67 -35.30 1.52
N PHE A 193 6.56 -36.04 1.36
CA PHE A 193 5.64 -35.87 0.23
C PHE A 193 5.12 -34.43 0.09
N VAL A 194 4.58 -33.84 1.16
CA VAL A 194 4.07 -32.45 1.11
C VAL A 194 5.20 -31.44 0.90
N SER A 195 6.40 -31.70 1.43
CA SER A 195 7.58 -30.85 1.17
C SER A 195 7.97 -30.87 -0.30
N VAL A 196 7.90 -32.04 -0.95
CA VAL A 196 8.19 -32.18 -2.39
C VAL A 196 7.12 -31.51 -3.25
N ILE A 197 5.84 -31.52 -2.83
CA ILE A 197 4.80 -30.67 -3.49
C ILE A 197 5.29 -29.21 -3.51
N GLY A 198 5.72 -28.68 -2.38
CA GLY A 198 6.29 -27.34 -2.28
C GLY A 198 7.55 -27.17 -3.15
N LEU A 199 8.47 -28.14 -3.14
CA LEU A 199 9.73 -28.09 -3.89
C LEU A 199 9.49 -28.02 -5.40
N VAL A 200 8.54 -28.79 -5.91
CA VAL A 200 8.27 -28.88 -7.36
C VAL A 200 7.49 -27.68 -7.91
N PHE A 201 7.01 -26.77 -7.05
CA PHE A 201 6.29 -25.56 -7.48
C PHE A 201 7.14 -24.62 -8.36
N VAL A 202 8.47 -24.66 -8.27
CA VAL A 202 9.37 -23.91 -9.17
C VAL A 202 9.13 -24.27 -10.64
N SER A 203 8.77 -25.53 -10.92
CA SER A 203 8.41 -26.04 -12.26
C SER A 203 7.16 -25.36 -12.83
N TYR A 204 6.30 -24.84 -11.95
CA TYR A 204 5.07 -24.13 -12.29
C TYR A 204 5.23 -22.61 -12.29
N GLY A 205 6.34 -22.06 -11.79
CA GLY A 205 6.58 -20.61 -11.77
C GLY A 205 6.66 -19.95 -13.16
N GLY A 206 6.74 -20.73 -14.24
CA GLY A 206 6.64 -20.22 -15.62
C GLY A 206 5.22 -19.87 -16.07
N LEU A 207 4.20 -20.46 -15.44
CA LEU A 207 2.81 -20.43 -15.86
C LEU A 207 2.30 -19.00 -16.08
N THR A 208 2.59 -18.12 -15.13
CA THR A 208 2.07 -16.74 -15.07
C THR A 208 2.91 -15.73 -15.83
N LYS A 209 4.06 -16.13 -16.42
CA LYS A 209 4.95 -15.20 -17.14
C LYS A 209 4.28 -14.53 -18.33
N VAL A 210 3.31 -15.20 -18.95
CA VAL A 210 2.58 -14.67 -20.11
C VAL A 210 1.78 -13.40 -19.79
N ALA A 211 1.42 -13.17 -18.52
CA ALA A 211 0.79 -11.94 -18.06
C ALA A 211 1.66 -10.70 -18.32
N SER A 212 2.99 -10.84 -18.33
CA SER A 212 3.91 -9.74 -18.64
C SER A 212 3.89 -9.31 -20.11
N ALA A 213 3.41 -10.18 -21.00
CA ALA A 213 3.27 -9.94 -22.43
C ALA A 213 1.82 -9.63 -22.84
N ALA A 214 0.92 -9.35 -21.87
CA ALA A 214 -0.51 -9.19 -22.13
C ALA A 214 -0.82 -8.07 -23.14
N GLU A 215 0.00 -7.02 -23.24
CA GLU A 215 -0.16 -5.95 -24.25
C GLU A 215 0.07 -6.42 -25.69
N GLU A 216 0.88 -7.47 -25.87
CA GLU A 216 1.22 -8.05 -27.18
C GLU A 216 0.26 -9.18 -27.59
N VAL A 217 -0.56 -9.67 -26.64
CA VAL A 217 -1.56 -10.72 -26.88
C VAL A 217 -2.76 -10.15 -27.62
N ASP A 218 -3.09 -10.79 -28.73
CA ASP A 218 -4.34 -10.54 -29.42
C ASP A 218 -5.49 -11.13 -28.58
N ASP A 219 -6.51 -10.33 -28.27
CA ASP A 219 -7.58 -10.67 -27.32
C ASP A 219 -7.09 -11.35 -26.02
N PRO A 220 -6.48 -10.59 -25.08
CA PRO A 220 -5.97 -11.14 -23.83
C PRO A 220 -7.08 -11.72 -22.93
N SER A 221 -8.35 -11.36 -23.15
CA SER A 221 -9.47 -11.80 -22.32
C SER A 221 -9.75 -13.29 -22.44
N LEU A 222 -9.60 -13.85 -23.65
CA LEU A 222 -9.82 -15.27 -23.93
C LEU A 222 -8.50 -16.04 -23.96
N LYS A 223 -7.48 -15.46 -24.62
CA LYS A 223 -6.28 -16.22 -24.97
C LYS A 223 -5.35 -16.44 -23.78
N ILE A 224 -5.26 -15.50 -22.83
CA ILE A 224 -4.43 -15.68 -21.63
C ILE A 224 -5.00 -16.80 -20.72
N PRO A 225 -6.29 -16.77 -20.30
CA PRO A 225 -6.84 -17.84 -19.45
C PRO A 225 -6.72 -19.22 -20.09
N LEU A 226 -7.04 -19.32 -21.39
CA LEU A 226 -7.01 -20.59 -22.10
C LEU A 226 -5.58 -21.09 -22.33
N GLY A 227 -4.66 -20.20 -22.70
CA GLY A 227 -3.24 -20.54 -22.89
C GLY A 227 -2.57 -20.99 -21.59
N MET A 228 -2.84 -20.31 -20.46
CA MET A 228 -2.37 -20.73 -19.14
C MET A 228 -2.96 -22.09 -18.74
N SER A 229 -4.28 -22.30 -18.94
CA SER A 229 -4.93 -23.56 -18.57
C SER A 229 -4.38 -24.75 -19.38
N LEU A 230 -4.22 -24.59 -20.69
CA LEU A 230 -3.60 -25.61 -21.54
C LEU A 230 -2.16 -25.88 -21.12
N SER A 231 -1.38 -24.84 -20.84
CA SER A 231 0.00 -24.99 -20.38
C SER A 231 0.10 -25.71 -19.04
N LEU A 232 -0.77 -25.39 -18.08
CA LEU A 232 -0.82 -26.05 -16.78
C LEU A 232 -1.17 -27.53 -16.93
N LEU A 233 -2.17 -27.86 -17.76
CA LEU A 233 -2.55 -29.24 -18.02
C LEU A 233 -1.41 -30.02 -18.68
N THR A 234 -0.84 -29.51 -19.78
CA THR A 234 0.27 -30.15 -20.48
C THR A 234 1.48 -30.32 -19.57
N GLY A 235 1.88 -29.29 -18.82
CA GLY A 235 2.99 -29.37 -17.88
C GLY A 235 2.75 -30.38 -16.77
N THR A 236 1.56 -30.40 -16.16
CA THR A 236 1.23 -31.36 -15.10
C THR A 236 1.28 -32.80 -15.60
N VAL A 237 0.76 -33.07 -16.80
CA VAL A 237 0.81 -34.40 -17.42
C VAL A 237 2.25 -34.81 -17.70
N LEU A 238 3.05 -33.94 -18.33
CA LEU A 238 4.45 -34.26 -18.65
C LEU A 238 5.30 -34.47 -17.40
N TYR A 239 5.16 -33.62 -16.38
CA TYR A 239 5.93 -33.78 -15.14
C TYR A 239 5.55 -35.05 -14.38
N THR A 240 4.24 -35.32 -14.25
CA THR A 240 3.76 -36.50 -13.53
C THR A 240 4.19 -37.78 -14.23
N LEU A 241 4.00 -37.86 -15.55
CA LEU A 241 4.40 -39.04 -16.34
C LEU A 241 5.92 -39.17 -16.44
N GLY A 242 6.66 -38.06 -16.56
CA GLY A 242 8.13 -38.08 -16.56
C GLY A 242 8.69 -38.60 -15.24
N ALA A 243 8.16 -38.13 -14.12
CA ALA A 243 8.52 -38.65 -12.79
C ALA A 243 8.15 -40.13 -12.64
N LEU A 244 6.97 -40.54 -13.14
CA LEU A 244 6.55 -41.95 -13.13
C LEU A 244 7.52 -42.83 -13.91
N VAL A 245 7.88 -42.44 -15.14
CA VAL A 245 8.81 -43.21 -15.99
C VAL A 245 10.19 -43.28 -15.34
N ALA A 246 10.70 -42.17 -14.79
CA ALA A 246 11.99 -42.16 -14.09
C ALA A 246 11.99 -43.09 -12.85
N VAL A 247 10.96 -43.01 -12.00
CA VAL A 247 10.83 -43.87 -10.80
C VAL A 247 10.62 -45.34 -11.18
N ALA A 248 9.90 -45.62 -12.26
CA ALA A 248 9.63 -47.00 -12.68
C ALA A 248 10.87 -47.68 -13.24
N LEU A 249 11.69 -46.96 -14.03
CA LEU A 249 12.81 -47.53 -14.79
C LEU A 249 14.16 -47.47 -14.08
N LEU A 250 14.35 -46.56 -13.12
CA LEU A 250 15.64 -46.36 -12.46
C LEU A 250 15.61 -46.84 -11.00
N PRO A 251 16.63 -47.59 -10.55
CA PRO A 251 16.81 -47.91 -9.15
C PRO A 251 16.93 -46.64 -8.28
N PRO A 252 16.40 -46.64 -7.04
CA PRO A 252 16.43 -45.47 -6.15
C PRO A 252 17.82 -44.88 -5.93
N ASP A 253 18.84 -45.73 -5.76
CA ASP A 253 20.22 -45.29 -5.49
C ASP A 253 20.81 -44.49 -6.66
N LEU A 254 20.44 -44.82 -7.90
CA LEU A 254 20.85 -44.07 -9.08
C LEU A 254 20.02 -42.81 -9.25
N LEU A 255 18.69 -42.91 -9.07
CA LEU A 255 17.77 -41.80 -9.30
C LEU A 255 17.97 -40.64 -8.31
N HIS A 256 18.31 -40.93 -7.06
CA HIS A 256 18.40 -39.90 -6.01
C HIS A 256 19.57 -38.92 -6.21
N GLU A 257 20.67 -39.37 -6.82
CA GLU A 257 21.87 -38.54 -7.06
C GLU A 257 21.92 -37.98 -8.48
N ASP A 258 21.00 -38.40 -9.36
CA ASP A 258 21.01 -38.03 -10.76
C ASP A 258 20.47 -36.61 -11.01
N LEU A 259 21.32 -35.77 -11.60
CA LEU A 259 20.96 -34.42 -12.06
C LEU A 259 20.35 -34.42 -13.47
N THR A 260 20.32 -35.57 -14.12
CA THR A 260 19.81 -35.82 -15.47
C THR A 260 18.85 -37.03 -15.54
N PRO A 261 17.87 -37.18 -14.62
CA PRO A 261 17.01 -38.37 -14.49
C PRO A 261 16.28 -38.78 -15.78
N ILE A 262 15.87 -37.81 -16.60
CA ILE A 262 15.20 -38.10 -17.88
C ILE A 262 16.17 -38.63 -18.93
N HIS A 263 17.44 -38.23 -18.88
CA HIS A 263 18.47 -38.82 -19.74
C HIS A 263 18.74 -40.28 -19.34
N SER A 264 19.01 -40.53 -18.07
CA SER A 264 19.32 -41.87 -17.58
C SER A 264 18.14 -42.83 -17.81
N ALA A 265 16.90 -42.36 -17.61
CA ALA A 265 15.72 -43.15 -17.96
C ALA A 265 15.57 -43.36 -19.48
N ALA A 266 16.03 -42.42 -20.32
CA ALA A 266 16.01 -42.59 -21.77
C ALA A 266 17.04 -43.62 -22.24
N GLU A 267 18.19 -43.72 -21.58
CA GLU A 267 19.22 -44.72 -21.92
C GLU A 267 18.76 -46.17 -21.76
N THR A 268 17.77 -46.41 -20.91
CA THR A 268 17.24 -47.76 -20.68
C THR A 268 16.21 -48.20 -21.72
N ILE A 269 15.58 -47.27 -22.45
CA ILE A 269 14.44 -47.56 -23.33
C ILE A 269 14.60 -47.05 -24.77
N LEU A 270 15.37 -46.00 -25.03
CA LEU A 270 15.50 -45.39 -26.34
C LEU A 270 16.80 -45.84 -27.04
N PRO A 271 16.79 -45.92 -28.38
CA PRO A 271 18.04 -46.03 -29.14
C PRO A 271 18.90 -44.77 -28.94
N SER A 272 20.20 -44.87 -29.24
CA SER A 272 21.16 -43.76 -29.08
C SER A 272 20.72 -42.44 -29.74
N ALA A 273 20.07 -42.52 -30.90
CA ALA A 273 19.50 -41.35 -31.57
C ALA A 273 18.37 -40.69 -30.75
N GLY A 274 17.53 -41.49 -30.08
CA GLY A 274 16.48 -41.00 -29.19
C GLY A 274 17.05 -40.35 -27.93
N VAL A 275 18.07 -40.97 -27.31
CA VAL A 275 18.80 -40.39 -26.17
C VAL A 275 19.42 -39.04 -26.54
N ALA A 276 20.08 -38.96 -27.69
CA ALA A 276 20.65 -37.70 -28.18
C ALA A 276 19.57 -36.62 -28.39
N LEU A 277 18.40 -36.98 -28.91
CA LEU A 277 17.26 -36.07 -29.05
C LEU A 277 16.74 -35.58 -27.69
N VAL A 278 16.69 -36.44 -26.67
CA VAL A 278 16.32 -36.06 -25.29
C VAL A 278 17.31 -35.04 -24.73
N VAL A 279 18.61 -35.25 -24.91
CA VAL A 279 19.64 -34.28 -24.50
C VAL A 279 19.48 -32.95 -25.23
N LEU A 280 19.28 -32.97 -26.56
CA LEU A 280 19.03 -31.77 -27.35
C LEU A 280 17.75 -31.05 -26.92
N ALA A 281 16.69 -31.78 -26.60
CA ALA A 281 15.44 -31.22 -26.08
C ALA A 281 15.65 -30.56 -24.71
N ALA A 282 16.40 -31.21 -23.80
CA ALA A 282 16.76 -30.61 -22.51
C ALA A 282 17.54 -29.31 -22.69
N LEU A 283 18.60 -29.32 -23.50
CA LEU A 283 19.40 -28.12 -23.80
C LEU A 283 18.57 -27.01 -24.44
N ALA A 284 17.68 -27.35 -25.37
CA ALA A 284 16.75 -26.40 -25.99
C ALA A 284 15.77 -25.78 -24.97
N ALA A 285 15.21 -26.60 -24.08
CA ALA A 285 14.32 -26.17 -23.01
C ALA A 285 15.03 -25.23 -22.02
N PHE A 286 16.25 -25.58 -21.59
CA PHE A 286 17.06 -24.73 -20.73
C PHE A 286 17.44 -23.40 -21.40
N ALA A 287 17.96 -23.45 -22.63
CA ALA A 287 18.37 -22.26 -23.36
C ALA A 287 17.22 -21.28 -23.59
N SER A 288 16.04 -21.82 -23.95
CA SER A 288 14.80 -21.06 -24.12
C SER A 288 14.40 -20.37 -22.81
N ALA A 289 14.34 -21.13 -21.71
CA ALA A 289 13.92 -20.64 -20.41
C ALA A 289 14.85 -19.56 -19.85
N VAL A 290 16.17 -19.79 -19.90
CA VAL A 290 17.20 -18.86 -19.39
C VAL A 290 17.23 -17.57 -20.20
N ASN A 291 17.18 -17.67 -21.53
CA ASN A 291 17.19 -16.48 -22.38
C ASN A 291 15.94 -15.60 -22.15
N ALA A 292 14.76 -16.21 -22.06
CA ALA A 292 13.53 -15.49 -21.74
C ALA A 292 13.51 -14.99 -20.29
N GLY A 293 14.10 -15.76 -19.36
CA GLY A 293 14.20 -15.48 -17.93
C GLY A 293 15.03 -14.25 -17.63
N ILE A 294 16.28 -14.19 -18.12
CA ILE A 294 17.20 -13.07 -17.88
C ILE A 294 16.60 -11.76 -18.42
N LEU A 295 16.02 -11.80 -19.63
CA LEU A 295 15.38 -10.64 -20.21
C LEU A 295 14.16 -10.19 -19.38
N ALA A 296 13.33 -11.13 -18.92
CA ALA A 296 12.19 -10.82 -18.06
C ALA A 296 12.63 -10.24 -16.71
N ALA A 297 13.64 -10.83 -16.07
CA ALA A 297 14.20 -10.38 -14.81
C ALA A 297 14.72 -8.94 -14.93
N ALA A 298 15.47 -8.63 -15.99
CA ALA A 298 16.01 -7.30 -16.23
C ALA A 298 14.94 -6.21 -16.42
N ARG A 299 13.70 -6.58 -16.80
CA ARG A 299 12.58 -5.62 -16.94
C ARG A 299 12.03 -5.14 -15.59
N TYR A 300 12.19 -5.90 -14.50
CA TYR A 300 11.67 -5.49 -13.19
C TYR A 300 12.43 -4.29 -12.62
N PRO A 301 13.78 -4.30 -12.48
CA PRO A 301 14.53 -3.12 -12.06
C PRO A 301 14.28 -1.90 -12.95
N MET A 302 14.10 -2.12 -14.25
CA MET A 302 13.80 -1.07 -15.23
C MET A 302 12.40 -0.47 -15.01
N ALA A 303 11.37 -1.28 -14.81
CA ALA A 303 10.01 -0.83 -14.52
C ALA A 303 9.95 -0.10 -13.16
N MET A 304 10.58 -0.67 -12.14
CA MET A 304 10.68 -0.06 -10.81
C MET A 304 11.43 1.28 -10.85
N ALA A 305 12.51 1.40 -11.63
CA ALA A 305 13.22 2.67 -11.79
C ALA A 305 12.34 3.75 -12.46
N ARG A 306 11.49 3.38 -13.41
CA ARG A 306 10.52 4.29 -14.04
C ARG A 306 9.43 4.75 -13.09
N ASP A 307 9.07 3.92 -12.12
CA ASP A 307 8.11 4.24 -11.08
C ASP A 307 8.76 4.91 -9.84
N GLY A 308 10.05 5.26 -9.91
CA GLY A 308 10.79 5.91 -8.82
C GLY A 308 11.18 4.99 -7.66
N LEU A 309 10.95 3.68 -7.78
CA LEU A 309 11.21 2.67 -6.75
C LEU A 309 12.63 2.08 -6.80
N PHE A 310 13.41 2.39 -7.85
CA PHE A 310 14.78 1.88 -8.04
C PHE A 310 15.70 2.98 -8.63
N PRO A 311 17.04 2.86 -8.60
CA PRO A 311 17.93 3.89 -9.13
C PRO A 311 17.72 4.14 -10.62
N ALA A 312 17.72 5.42 -11.02
CA ALA A 312 17.39 5.85 -12.39
C ALA A 312 18.28 5.22 -13.47
N VAL A 313 19.50 4.79 -13.12
CA VAL A 313 20.43 4.08 -14.01
C VAL A 313 19.80 2.79 -14.56
N ALA A 314 19.04 2.07 -13.75
CA ALA A 314 18.37 0.84 -14.17
C ALA A 314 17.25 1.07 -15.18
N GLY A 315 16.72 2.29 -15.27
CA GLY A 315 15.69 2.67 -16.25
C GLY A 315 16.24 2.99 -17.64
N ARG A 316 17.57 3.11 -17.81
CA ARG A 316 18.21 3.47 -19.08
C ARG A 316 18.33 2.26 -20.00
N LEU A 317 18.05 2.48 -21.28
CA LEU A 317 18.24 1.48 -22.34
C LEU A 317 19.63 1.62 -22.97
N SER A 318 20.21 0.49 -23.38
CA SER A 318 21.45 0.43 -24.15
C SER A 318 21.23 0.86 -25.61
N ARG A 319 22.31 0.98 -26.37
CA ARG A 319 22.25 1.21 -27.84
C ARG A 319 21.46 0.15 -28.60
N TYR A 320 21.26 -1.03 -28.01
CA TYR A 320 20.53 -2.15 -28.58
C TYR A 320 19.05 -2.20 -28.15
N GLY A 321 18.59 -1.24 -27.34
CA GLY A 321 17.22 -1.20 -26.83
C GLY A 321 16.95 -2.16 -25.67
N THR A 322 18.00 -2.68 -25.02
CA THR A 322 17.92 -3.59 -23.86
C THR A 322 18.29 -2.87 -22.55
N PRO A 323 17.71 -3.24 -21.39
CA PRO A 323 18.12 -2.72 -20.10
C PRO A 323 19.44 -3.38 -19.64
N ALA A 324 20.56 -3.01 -20.27
CA ALA A 324 21.86 -3.67 -20.07
C ALA A 324 22.30 -3.70 -18.60
N PHE A 325 22.04 -2.65 -17.82
CA PHE A 325 22.31 -2.65 -16.38
C PHE A 325 21.56 -3.78 -15.65
N GLY A 326 20.25 -3.91 -15.90
CA GLY A 326 19.43 -4.96 -15.32
C GLY A 326 19.88 -6.36 -15.75
N VAL A 327 20.29 -6.53 -17.01
CA VAL A 327 20.82 -7.80 -17.53
C VAL A 327 22.12 -8.19 -16.83
N ILE A 328 23.08 -7.27 -16.71
CA ILE A 328 24.38 -7.52 -16.06
C ILE A 328 24.19 -7.83 -14.58
N VAL A 329 23.38 -7.04 -13.85
CA VAL A 329 23.09 -7.28 -12.44
C VAL A 329 22.41 -8.64 -12.23
N THR A 330 21.49 -9.01 -13.12
CA THR A 330 20.85 -10.35 -13.09
C THR A 330 21.88 -11.46 -13.34
N GLY A 331 22.74 -11.33 -14.34
CA GLY A 331 23.78 -12.32 -14.64
C GLY A 331 24.78 -12.52 -13.48
N ILE A 332 25.19 -11.42 -12.84
CA ILE A 332 26.04 -11.45 -11.64
C ILE A 332 25.31 -12.15 -10.49
N ALA A 333 24.04 -11.81 -10.24
CA ALA A 333 23.25 -12.44 -9.18
C ALA A 333 23.07 -13.95 -9.42
N ILE A 334 22.83 -14.37 -10.67
CA ILE A 334 22.76 -15.79 -11.06
C ILE A 334 24.10 -16.48 -10.77
N ALA A 335 25.23 -15.88 -11.16
CA ALA A 335 26.56 -16.44 -10.90
C ALA A 335 26.83 -16.61 -9.39
N LEU A 336 26.49 -15.61 -8.58
CA LEU A 336 26.62 -15.69 -7.12
C LEU A 336 25.77 -16.81 -6.53
N VAL A 337 24.53 -16.97 -6.99
CA VAL A 337 23.64 -18.05 -6.57
C VAL A 337 24.24 -19.42 -6.90
N VAL A 338 24.72 -19.63 -8.13
CA VAL A 338 25.31 -20.91 -8.57
C VAL A 338 26.62 -21.23 -7.83
N LEU A 339 27.37 -20.21 -7.40
CA LEU A 339 28.61 -20.40 -6.64
C LEU A 339 28.36 -20.79 -5.18
N VAL A 340 27.32 -20.22 -4.55
CA VAL A 340 27.06 -20.32 -3.10
C VAL A 340 26.06 -21.44 -2.76
N LEU A 341 25.09 -21.71 -3.62
CA LEU A 341 23.98 -22.63 -3.36
C LEU A 341 24.05 -23.89 -4.23
N ASP A 342 23.55 -24.99 -3.68
CA ASP A 342 23.35 -26.25 -4.40
C ASP A 342 21.99 -26.28 -5.12
N ALA A 343 21.82 -27.23 -6.05
CA ALA A 343 20.63 -27.33 -6.90
C ALA A 343 19.33 -27.42 -6.07
N GLU A 344 19.37 -28.17 -4.97
CA GLU A 344 18.23 -28.32 -4.07
C GLU A 344 17.87 -26.99 -3.38
N SER A 345 18.84 -26.30 -2.78
CA SER A 345 18.56 -25.01 -2.12
C SER A 345 18.04 -23.99 -3.12
N ILE A 346 18.60 -23.94 -4.34
CA ILE A 346 18.11 -23.04 -5.38
C ILE A 346 16.64 -23.33 -5.70
N ALA A 347 16.27 -24.59 -5.95
CA ALA A 347 14.90 -24.98 -6.23
C ALA A 347 13.95 -24.65 -5.07
N LYS A 348 14.38 -24.93 -3.83
CA LYS A 348 13.63 -24.65 -2.61
C LYS A 348 13.35 -23.16 -2.43
N LEU A 349 14.36 -22.31 -2.54
CA LEU A 349 14.23 -20.86 -2.41
C LEU A 349 13.40 -20.27 -3.55
N ALA A 350 13.57 -20.78 -4.78
CA ALA A 350 12.79 -20.36 -5.93
C ALA A 350 11.29 -20.68 -5.73
N SER A 351 10.98 -21.90 -5.31
CA SER A 351 9.61 -22.35 -5.03
C SER A 351 8.93 -21.52 -3.94
N ALA A 352 9.64 -21.20 -2.85
CA ALA A 352 9.11 -20.36 -1.78
C ALA A 352 8.63 -19.00 -2.31
N PHE A 353 9.42 -18.38 -3.21
CA PHE A 353 9.06 -17.10 -3.81
C PHE A 353 7.96 -17.18 -4.88
N VAL A 354 7.95 -18.26 -5.67
CA VAL A 354 6.84 -18.52 -6.59
C VAL A 354 5.55 -18.59 -5.78
N LEU A 355 5.50 -19.40 -4.72
CA LEU A 355 4.35 -19.54 -3.83
C LEU A 355 3.96 -18.20 -3.19
N LEU A 356 4.93 -17.44 -2.66
CA LEU A 356 4.66 -16.13 -2.07
C LEU A 356 3.97 -15.18 -3.08
N THR A 357 4.51 -15.13 -4.29
CA THR A 357 3.99 -14.27 -5.36
C THR A 357 2.58 -14.70 -5.76
N LEU A 358 2.33 -16.01 -5.89
CA LEU A 358 1.00 -16.56 -6.17
C LEU A 358 0.00 -16.25 -5.05
N GLY A 359 0.40 -16.34 -3.78
CA GLY A 359 -0.41 -15.96 -2.63
C GLY A 359 -0.78 -14.47 -2.66
N LEU A 360 0.20 -13.60 -2.90
CA LEU A 360 -0.03 -12.15 -3.04
C LEU A 360 -0.96 -11.80 -4.21
N LEU A 361 -0.89 -12.53 -5.33
CA LEU A 361 -1.78 -12.31 -6.48
C LEU A 361 -3.23 -12.69 -6.18
N ASN A 362 -3.47 -13.70 -5.33
CA ASN A 362 -4.81 -13.98 -4.82
C ASN A 362 -5.32 -12.84 -3.93
N ILE A 363 -4.47 -12.28 -3.08
CA ILE A 363 -4.79 -11.08 -2.27
C ILE A 363 -5.13 -9.90 -3.18
N ALA A 364 -4.39 -9.69 -4.27
CA ALA A 364 -4.65 -8.62 -5.22
C ALA A 364 -6.08 -8.67 -5.80
N VAL A 365 -6.57 -9.86 -6.16
CA VAL A 365 -7.96 -10.04 -6.64
C VAL A 365 -8.98 -9.74 -5.53
N LEU A 366 -8.74 -10.20 -4.29
CA LEU A 366 -9.61 -9.88 -3.16
C LEU A 366 -9.72 -8.37 -2.96
N VAL A 367 -8.59 -7.67 -2.95
CA VAL A 367 -8.53 -6.22 -2.76
C VAL A 367 -9.18 -5.46 -3.91
N LEU A 368 -8.87 -5.82 -5.16
CA LEU A 368 -9.45 -5.15 -6.33
C LEU A 368 -10.96 -5.34 -6.41
N ARG A 369 -11.48 -6.54 -6.11
CA ARG A 369 -12.94 -6.75 -6.06
C ARG A 369 -13.57 -6.03 -4.87
N ALA A 370 -12.96 -6.05 -3.69
CA ALA A 370 -13.44 -5.35 -2.50
C ALA A 370 -13.40 -3.81 -2.64
N SER A 371 -12.53 -3.27 -3.51
CA SER A 371 -12.43 -1.82 -3.75
C SER A 371 -13.64 -1.24 -4.46
N HIS A 372 -14.41 -2.05 -5.21
CA HIS A 372 -15.51 -1.60 -6.08
C HIS A 372 -15.14 -0.46 -7.04
N ILE A 373 -13.87 -0.41 -7.48
CA ILE A 373 -13.44 0.48 -8.56
C ILE A 373 -14.26 0.20 -9.81
N ARG A 374 -15.07 1.16 -10.27
CA ARG A 374 -15.94 1.01 -11.46
C ARG A 374 -15.17 0.65 -12.73
N SER A 375 -13.92 1.11 -12.85
CA SER A 375 -13.03 0.83 -13.98
C SER A 375 -12.34 -0.54 -13.91
N TYR A 376 -12.42 -1.25 -12.78
CA TYR A 376 -11.95 -2.63 -12.67
C TYR A 376 -13.02 -3.57 -13.23
N ALA A 377 -12.92 -3.85 -14.53
CA ALA A 377 -13.88 -4.67 -15.27
C ALA A 377 -13.18 -5.88 -15.94
N PRO A 378 -12.83 -6.94 -15.18
CA PRO A 378 -12.23 -8.13 -15.74
C PRO A 378 -13.18 -8.82 -16.72
N ALA A 379 -12.69 -9.14 -17.91
CA ALA A 379 -13.42 -9.93 -18.90
C ALA A 379 -13.46 -11.43 -18.54
N PHE A 380 -12.42 -11.93 -17.89
CA PHE A 380 -12.41 -13.25 -17.26
C PHE A 380 -12.50 -13.08 -15.74
N LYS A 381 -13.49 -13.71 -15.09
CA LYS A 381 -13.66 -13.68 -13.65
C LYS A 381 -13.31 -15.04 -13.06
N ALA A 382 -12.41 -15.06 -12.07
CA ALA A 382 -12.14 -16.26 -11.31
C ALA A 382 -13.46 -16.79 -10.69
N PRO A 383 -13.79 -18.08 -10.90
CA PRO A 383 -14.98 -18.70 -10.34
C PRO A 383 -14.89 -18.81 -8.81
N PHE A 384 -16.02 -19.06 -8.15
CA PHE A 384 -16.10 -19.30 -6.70
C PHE A 384 -15.48 -18.21 -5.80
N TYR A 385 -15.48 -16.95 -6.24
CA TYR A 385 -15.03 -15.84 -5.40
C TYR A 385 -15.88 -15.73 -4.11
N PRO A 386 -15.27 -15.52 -2.93
CA PRO A 386 -13.83 -15.35 -2.65
C PRO A 386 -13.07 -16.65 -2.29
N LEU A 387 -13.74 -17.80 -2.30
CA LEU A 387 -13.19 -19.08 -1.85
C LEU A 387 -11.92 -19.48 -2.62
N THR A 388 -11.90 -19.32 -3.95
CA THR A 388 -10.71 -19.62 -4.76
C THR A 388 -9.49 -18.85 -4.29
N GLN A 389 -9.61 -17.56 -3.99
CA GLN A 389 -8.50 -16.75 -3.53
C GLN A 389 -8.03 -17.16 -2.14
N PHE A 390 -8.96 -17.43 -1.20
CA PHE A 390 -8.60 -17.91 0.13
C PHE A 390 -7.87 -19.25 0.07
N VAL A 391 -8.35 -20.20 -0.73
CA VAL A 391 -7.68 -21.49 -0.94
C VAL A 391 -6.27 -21.27 -1.52
N GLY A 392 -6.11 -20.40 -2.51
CA GLY A 392 -4.79 -20.07 -3.07
C GLY A 392 -3.81 -19.46 -2.06
N ILE A 393 -4.30 -18.60 -1.16
CA ILE A 393 -3.49 -18.00 -0.08
C ILE A 393 -3.07 -19.09 0.93
N ILE A 394 -4.02 -19.92 1.37
CA ILE A 394 -3.76 -21.00 2.33
C ILE A 394 -2.74 -21.99 1.78
N ILE A 395 -2.91 -22.43 0.52
CA ILE A 395 -1.96 -23.31 -0.17
C ILE A 395 -0.55 -22.69 -0.17
N SER A 396 -0.45 -21.41 -0.52
CA SER A 396 0.83 -20.72 -0.60
C SER A 396 1.53 -20.67 0.76
N ILE A 397 0.81 -20.25 1.81
CA ILE A 397 1.36 -20.18 3.18
C ILE A 397 1.75 -21.58 3.69
N PHE A 398 0.87 -22.56 3.50
CA PHE A 398 1.08 -23.94 3.95
C PHE A 398 2.30 -24.59 3.29
N LEU A 399 2.43 -24.48 1.96
CA LEU A 399 3.56 -25.08 1.25
C LEU A 399 4.88 -24.35 1.53
N ILE A 400 4.88 -23.03 1.73
CA ILE A 400 6.07 -22.29 2.17
C ILE A 400 6.53 -22.80 3.54
N ALA A 401 5.61 -23.01 4.48
CA ALA A 401 5.94 -23.57 5.79
C ALA A 401 6.56 -24.97 5.67
N GLN A 402 6.05 -25.80 4.75
CA GLN A 402 6.53 -27.17 4.55
C GLN A 402 7.87 -27.28 3.80
N LEU A 403 8.28 -26.24 3.07
CA LEU A 403 9.65 -26.16 2.56
C LEU A 403 10.68 -26.10 3.71
N GLY A 404 10.29 -25.59 4.88
CA GLY A 404 11.12 -25.54 6.08
C GLY A 404 11.78 -24.18 6.32
N VAL A 405 12.54 -24.09 7.42
CA VAL A 405 12.96 -22.81 8.01
C VAL A 405 13.77 -21.93 7.06
N THR A 406 14.66 -22.50 6.24
CA THR A 406 15.47 -21.71 5.30
C THR A 406 14.63 -20.96 4.26
N ALA A 407 13.54 -21.58 3.78
CA ALA A 407 12.61 -20.93 2.86
C ALA A 407 11.82 -19.81 3.55
N LEU A 408 11.37 -20.03 4.79
CA LEU A 408 10.66 -19.03 5.58
C LEU A 408 11.54 -17.80 5.88
N LEU A 409 12.77 -18.04 6.35
CA LEU A 409 13.75 -16.98 6.59
C LEU A 409 14.05 -16.19 5.32
N PHE A 410 14.14 -16.85 4.17
CA PHE A 410 14.35 -16.19 2.90
C PHE A 410 13.16 -15.31 2.48
N VAL A 411 11.93 -15.80 2.67
CA VAL A 411 10.70 -15.00 2.44
C VAL A 411 10.68 -13.76 3.33
N VAL A 412 10.93 -13.94 4.63
CA VAL A 412 11.00 -12.82 5.59
C VAL A 412 12.12 -11.85 5.22
N PHE A 413 13.30 -12.36 4.83
CA PHE A 413 14.43 -11.54 4.42
C PHE A 413 14.08 -10.63 3.24
N VAL A 414 13.48 -11.13 2.17
CA VAL A 414 13.11 -10.27 1.03
C VAL A 414 11.97 -9.31 1.39
N PHE A 415 11.03 -9.73 2.24
CA PHE A 415 10.00 -8.83 2.72
C PHE A 415 10.61 -7.64 3.48
N VAL A 416 11.49 -7.92 4.43
CA VAL A 416 12.21 -6.91 5.22
C VAL A 416 13.13 -6.07 4.32
N ALA A 417 13.88 -6.69 3.42
CA ALA A 417 14.78 -5.99 2.51
C ALA A 417 14.00 -5.08 1.54
N GLY A 418 12.90 -5.56 0.96
CA GLY A 418 12.05 -4.78 0.07
C GLY A 418 11.32 -3.65 0.78
N TRP A 419 10.83 -3.89 2.00
CA TRP A 419 10.22 -2.85 2.84
C TRP A 419 11.25 -1.78 3.25
N THR A 420 12.43 -2.20 3.68
CA THR A 420 13.53 -1.31 4.06
C THR A 420 13.98 -0.49 2.86
N TRP A 421 14.14 -1.12 1.70
CA TRP A 421 14.44 -0.43 0.44
C TRP A 421 13.39 0.62 0.10
N HIS A 422 12.11 0.25 0.18
CA HIS A 422 11.02 1.18 -0.07
C HIS A 422 11.07 2.37 0.91
N ARG A 423 11.28 2.11 2.20
CA ARG A 423 11.35 3.15 3.23
C ARG A 423 12.54 4.09 3.05
N LEU A 424 13.72 3.58 2.73
CA LEU A 424 14.95 4.38 2.62
C LEU A 424 15.08 5.13 1.29
N TYR A 425 14.64 4.52 0.18
CA TYR A 425 14.88 5.07 -1.16
C TYR A 425 13.63 5.61 -1.85
N ALA A 426 12.51 4.90 -1.71
CA ALA A 426 11.30 5.14 -2.50
C ALA A 426 10.26 6.02 -1.80
N SER A 427 10.31 6.09 -0.46
CA SER A 427 9.46 7.00 0.32
C SER A 427 9.70 8.45 -0.12
N GLY A 428 8.63 9.16 -0.47
CA GLY A 428 8.69 10.51 -1.04
C GLY A 428 8.86 10.62 -2.56
N LYS A 429 9.26 9.55 -3.27
CA LYS A 429 9.40 9.56 -4.75
C LYS A 429 8.19 9.02 -5.50
N SER A 430 7.42 8.13 -4.88
CA SER A 430 6.18 7.59 -5.46
C SER A 430 4.96 8.26 -4.84
N LYS A 431 4.16 8.96 -5.66
CA LYS A 431 2.87 9.58 -5.27
C LYS A 431 1.65 8.68 -5.53
N ARG A 432 1.86 7.40 -5.91
CA ARG A 432 0.77 6.51 -6.31
C ARG A 432 0.19 5.76 -5.10
N ALA A 433 -1.14 5.65 -5.05
CA ALA A 433 -1.84 4.83 -4.06
C ALA A 433 -2.32 3.51 -4.68
N GLY A 434 -2.41 2.45 -3.87
CA GLY A 434 -3.02 1.19 -4.26
C GLY A 434 -4.53 1.19 -4.03
N ALA A 435 -5.25 0.29 -4.70
CA ALA A 435 -6.69 0.08 -4.56
C ALA A 435 -7.12 -0.24 -3.11
N ILE A 436 -6.22 -0.79 -2.29
CA ILE A 436 -6.46 -1.06 -0.88
C ILE A 436 -6.90 0.20 -0.09
N ARG A 437 -6.43 1.39 -0.48
CA ARG A 437 -6.85 2.64 0.18
C ARG A 437 -8.36 2.89 0.01
N GLN A 438 -8.92 2.56 -1.15
CA GLN A 438 -10.36 2.69 -1.39
C GLN A 438 -11.18 1.68 -0.58
N VAL A 439 -10.61 0.51 -0.27
CA VAL A 439 -11.24 -0.45 0.63
C VAL A 439 -11.37 0.16 2.03
N PHE A 440 -10.28 0.75 2.55
CA PHE A 440 -10.30 1.41 3.84
C PHE A 440 -11.20 2.66 3.86
N GLU A 441 -11.17 3.50 2.82
CA GLU A 441 -12.06 4.66 2.71
C GLU A 441 -13.54 4.26 2.74
N ARG A 442 -13.91 3.16 2.06
CA ARG A 442 -15.29 2.65 2.10
C ARG A 442 -15.67 2.06 3.44
N TRP A 443 -14.80 1.26 4.05
CA TRP A 443 -15.05 0.74 5.39
C TRP A 443 -15.12 1.85 6.43
N GLY A 444 -14.42 2.97 6.22
CA GLY A 444 -14.53 4.18 7.03
C GLY A 444 -15.77 5.02 6.74
N ALA A 445 -16.32 4.99 5.52
CA ALA A 445 -17.53 5.74 5.18
C ALA A 445 -18.79 5.23 5.92
N ASP A 446 -18.80 3.96 6.30
CA ASP A 446 -19.86 3.37 7.13
C ASP A 446 -19.58 3.55 8.65
N ALA A 447 -18.53 4.28 9.04
CA ALA A 447 -18.26 4.58 10.45
C ALA A 447 -19.39 5.44 11.04
N ASP A 448 -19.91 5.06 12.21
CA ASP A 448 -21.04 5.76 12.83
C ASP A 448 -20.59 7.14 13.37
N PRO A 449 -21.07 8.26 12.79
CA PRO A 449 -20.74 9.59 13.27
C PRO A 449 -21.27 9.87 14.69
N LYS A 450 -22.16 9.03 15.22
CA LYS A 450 -22.59 9.14 16.63
C LYS A 450 -21.47 8.80 17.60
N LEU A 451 -20.57 7.86 17.25
CA LEU A 451 -19.48 7.47 18.14
C LEU A 451 -18.54 8.65 18.40
N ASP A 452 -18.24 9.43 17.37
CA ASP A 452 -17.42 10.63 17.48
C ASP A 452 -18.10 11.71 18.34
N ARG A 453 -19.42 11.88 18.18
CA ARG A 453 -20.23 12.76 19.05
C ARG A 453 -20.28 12.28 20.49
N GLU A 454 -20.41 10.98 20.74
CA GLU A 454 -20.40 10.39 22.08
C GLU A 454 -19.05 10.55 22.76
N MET A 455 -17.96 10.28 22.05
CA MET A 455 -16.59 10.47 22.56
C MET A 455 -16.31 11.93 22.87
N SER A 456 -16.73 12.83 22.00
CA SER A 456 -16.54 14.26 22.20
C SER A 456 -17.42 14.77 23.37
N ALA A 457 -18.67 14.31 23.49
CA ALA A 457 -19.55 14.60 24.63
C ALA A 457 -18.99 14.10 25.96
N ALA A 458 -18.37 12.92 25.98
CA ALA A 458 -17.68 12.40 27.16
C ALA A 458 -16.46 13.26 27.54
N MET A 459 -15.71 13.78 26.56
CA MET A 459 -14.57 14.68 26.80
C MET A 459 -15.00 16.01 27.42
N ALA A 460 -16.15 16.55 27.01
CA ALA A 460 -16.70 17.80 27.55
C ALA A 460 -17.04 17.69 29.06
N GLY A 461 -17.41 16.51 29.55
CA GLY A 461 -17.75 16.28 30.96
C GLY A 461 -16.53 16.27 31.91
N HIS A 462 -15.31 16.32 31.40
CA HIS A 462 -14.09 16.21 32.21
C HIS A 462 -13.56 17.55 32.77
N GLY A 463 -14.17 18.69 32.41
CA GLY A 463 -13.74 20.02 32.83
C GLY A 463 -12.37 20.44 32.26
N LEU A 464 -11.98 21.70 32.50
CA LEU A 464 -10.67 22.22 32.09
C LEU A 464 -9.51 21.52 32.83
N ARG A 465 -8.38 21.32 32.13
CA ARG A 465 -7.11 20.85 32.72
C ARG A 465 -6.19 22.03 33.02
N THR A 466 -5.17 21.77 33.84
CA THR A 466 -4.09 22.72 34.11
C THR A 466 -3.39 23.10 32.80
N GLY A 467 -3.50 24.38 32.40
CA GLY A 467 -2.97 24.91 31.13
C GLY A 467 -4.00 25.14 30.02
N ASP A 468 -5.28 24.81 30.24
CA ASP A 468 -6.36 25.20 29.30
C ASP A 468 -6.77 26.67 29.58
N ASP A 469 -6.41 27.58 28.67
CA ASP A 469 -6.65 29.04 28.80
C ASP A 469 -8.06 29.46 28.34
N TYR A 470 -9.10 29.06 29.09
CA TYR A 470 -10.48 29.47 28.80
C TYR A 470 -10.67 30.99 28.93
N HIS A 471 -10.06 31.61 29.94
CA HIS A 471 -10.25 33.04 30.23
C HIS A 471 -9.64 33.90 29.13
N GLY A 472 -8.40 33.60 28.70
CA GLY A 472 -7.75 34.29 27.61
C GLY A 472 -8.45 34.08 26.27
N LEU A 473 -9.03 32.89 26.02
CA LEU A 473 -9.86 32.67 24.83
C LEU A 473 -11.07 33.62 24.80
N ILE A 474 -11.83 33.73 25.90
CA ILE A 474 -12.98 34.64 25.98
C ILE A 474 -12.54 36.11 25.83
N ALA A 475 -11.39 36.48 26.43
CA ALA A 475 -10.85 37.83 26.32
C ALA A 475 -10.49 38.21 24.89
N ARG A 476 -9.87 37.29 24.13
CA ARG A 476 -9.47 37.49 22.72
C ARG A 476 -10.59 37.26 21.73
N ALA A 477 -11.73 36.70 22.16
CA ALA A 477 -12.83 36.36 21.26
C ALA A 477 -13.37 37.59 20.51
N GLY A 478 -13.55 37.46 19.20
CA GLY A 478 -14.20 38.50 18.40
C GLY A 478 -15.72 38.44 18.57
N VAL A 479 -16.39 39.58 18.80
CA VAL A 479 -17.85 39.63 18.95
C VAL A 479 -18.49 40.38 17.79
N LEU A 480 -19.41 39.71 17.09
CA LEU A 480 -20.12 40.23 15.92
C LEU A 480 -21.61 40.34 16.23
N SER A 481 -22.25 41.39 15.74
CA SER A 481 -23.71 41.52 15.77
C SER A 481 -24.27 41.40 14.36
N VAL A 482 -25.26 40.53 14.16
CA VAL A 482 -25.90 40.35 12.86
C VAL A 482 -27.28 41.00 12.79
N PRO A 483 -27.68 41.55 11.63
CA PRO A 483 -29.02 42.09 11.42
C PRO A 483 -30.13 41.05 11.55
N ALA A 484 -31.36 41.53 11.78
CA ALA A 484 -32.57 40.73 11.71
C ALA A 484 -32.71 40.02 10.35
N GLY A 485 -33.12 38.75 10.36
CA GLY A 485 -33.32 37.93 9.15
C GLY A 485 -32.04 37.30 8.57
N THR A 486 -30.87 37.50 9.20
CA THR A 486 -29.62 36.87 8.77
C THR A 486 -29.71 35.34 8.85
N THR A 487 -29.28 34.66 7.80
CA THR A 487 -29.23 33.19 7.77
C THR A 487 -27.99 32.65 8.48
N ILE A 488 -28.00 31.37 8.87
CA ILE A 488 -26.82 30.73 9.47
C ILE A 488 -25.59 30.78 8.54
N THR A 489 -25.80 30.65 7.23
CA THR A 489 -24.72 30.71 6.24
C THR A 489 -24.09 32.10 6.19
N GLU A 490 -24.90 33.15 6.17
CA GLU A 490 -24.40 34.54 6.20
C GLU A 490 -23.71 34.87 7.53
N ALA A 491 -24.21 34.33 8.65
CA ALA A 491 -23.56 34.46 9.95
C ALA A 491 -22.20 33.72 9.98
N ALA A 492 -22.15 32.52 9.40
CA ALA A 492 -20.93 31.74 9.28
C ALA A 492 -19.90 32.41 8.38
N ASP A 493 -20.29 32.99 7.24
CA ASP A 493 -19.38 33.72 6.35
C ASP A 493 -18.76 34.95 7.04
N ARG A 494 -19.57 35.69 7.82
CA ARG A 494 -19.08 36.82 8.62
C ARG A 494 -18.10 36.35 9.70
N ALA A 495 -18.43 35.27 10.42
CA ALA A 495 -17.55 34.71 11.42
C ALA A 495 -16.25 34.16 10.81
N ALA A 496 -16.34 33.48 9.67
CA ALA A 496 -15.21 32.95 8.94
C ALA A 496 -14.29 34.06 8.43
N THR A 497 -14.84 35.20 8.00
CA THR A 497 -14.04 36.37 7.62
C THR A 497 -13.17 36.86 8.78
N VAL A 498 -13.77 37.03 9.96
CA VAL A 498 -13.02 37.47 11.15
C VAL A 498 -12.03 36.41 11.62
N LEU A 499 -12.43 35.13 11.64
CA LEU A 499 -11.53 34.04 11.97
C LEU A 499 -10.36 33.97 11.00
N SER A 500 -10.58 34.22 9.71
CA SER A 500 -9.55 34.19 8.67
C SER A 500 -8.45 35.22 8.93
N ASP A 501 -8.83 36.41 9.38
CA ASP A 501 -7.89 37.46 9.79
C ASP A 501 -7.13 37.07 11.07
N LEU A 502 -7.82 36.47 12.05
CA LEU A 502 -7.23 36.03 13.32
C LEU A 502 -6.25 34.87 13.17
N ILE A 503 -6.49 33.96 12.24
CA ILE A 503 -5.71 32.72 12.07
C ILE A 503 -4.77 32.75 10.86
N GLY A 504 -4.81 33.82 10.05
CA GLY A 504 -3.94 33.98 8.88
C GLY A 504 -4.27 33.05 7.71
N LEU A 505 -5.53 32.61 7.58
CA LEU A 505 -6.02 31.75 6.49
C LEU A 505 -6.96 32.51 5.55
N THR A 506 -7.30 31.93 4.40
CA THR A 506 -8.32 32.50 3.52
C THR A 506 -9.71 32.18 4.04
N GLY A 507 -10.64 33.14 3.99
CA GLY A 507 -12.03 32.93 4.45
C GLY A 507 -12.72 31.72 3.82
N GLU A 508 -12.47 31.43 2.55
CA GLU A 508 -13.00 30.25 1.85
C GLU A 508 -12.55 28.93 2.50
N ARG A 509 -11.27 28.84 2.89
CA ARG A 509 -10.70 27.66 3.56
C ARG A 509 -11.23 27.50 4.98
N VAL A 510 -11.51 28.62 5.67
CA VAL A 510 -12.16 28.59 7.00
C VAL A 510 -13.59 28.08 6.89
N THR A 511 -14.37 28.62 5.96
CA THR A 511 -15.76 28.20 5.73
C THR A 511 -15.85 26.73 5.34
N GLU A 512 -15.00 26.26 4.42
CA GLU A 512 -14.96 24.85 3.99
C GLU A 512 -14.66 23.92 5.18
N GLN A 513 -13.67 24.27 6.02
CA GLN A 513 -13.31 23.46 7.19
C GLN A 513 -14.47 23.32 8.20
N PHE A 514 -15.20 24.40 8.47
CA PHE A 514 -16.39 24.36 9.33
C PHE A 514 -17.57 23.59 8.70
N LEU A 515 -17.64 23.45 7.38
CA LEU A 515 -18.65 22.63 6.71
C LEU A 515 -18.27 21.14 6.67
N GLU A 516 -16.99 20.82 6.48
CA GLU A 516 -16.50 19.45 6.37
C GLU A 516 -16.26 18.78 7.73
N THR A 517 -15.65 19.51 8.67
CA THR A 517 -15.23 18.99 9.98
C THR A 517 -15.94 19.63 11.15
N GLY A 518 -16.74 20.68 10.90
CA GLY A 518 -17.50 21.37 11.93
C GLY A 518 -18.51 20.43 12.56
N SER A 519 -18.15 19.87 13.71
CA SER A 519 -19.13 19.24 14.57
C SER A 519 -20.01 20.38 15.12
N LEU A 520 -21.27 20.47 14.66
CA LEU A 520 -22.20 21.40 15.27
C LEU A 520 -22.63 20.88 16.62
N TRP A 521 -22.10 21.49 17.66
CA TRP A 521 -22.60 21.33 19.01
C TRP A 521 -23.77 22.26 19.21
N ILE A 522 -24.96 21.77 18.92
CA ILE A 522 -26.18 22.46 19.30
C ILE A 522 -26.51 22.00 20.71
N GLN A 523 -26.40 22.91 21.67
CA GLN A 523 -26.82 22.60 23.02
C GLN A 523 -28.35 22.74 23.12
N PRO A 524 -29.07 21.67 23.50
CA PRO A 524 -30.52 21.75 23.65
C PRO A 524 -30.88 22.47 24.96
N SER A 525 -31.00 23.79 24.91
CA SER A 525 -31.68 24.57 25.96
C SER A 525 -33.16 24.76 25.57
N LYS A 526 -34.08 24.48 26.49
CA LYS A 526 -35.53 24.65 26.26
C LYS A 526 -35.96 26.12 26.14
N GLN A 527 -35.12 27.08 26.55
CA GLN A 527 -35.50 28.49 26.64
C GLN A 527 -34.60 29.41 25.80
N HIS A 528 -33.29 29.12 25.68
CA HIS A 528 -32.33 29.93 24.91
C HIS A 528 -31.26 29.03 24.25
N PRO A 529 -31.54 28.48 23.06
CA PRO A 529 -30.59 27.60 22.35
C PRO A 529 -29.34 28.37 21.90
N THR A 530 -28.19 27.71 22.00
CA THR A 530 -26.89 28.18 21.49
C THR A 530 -26.26 27.08 20.65
N ALA A 531 -25.45 27.45 19.65
CA ALA A 531 -24.70 26.49 18.88
C ALA A 531 -23.22 26.86 18.82
N THR A 532 -22.37 25.88 19.06
CA THR A 532 -20.91 26.01 19.09
C THR A 532 -20.33 25.13 17.98
N PRO A 533 -20.29 25.58 16.72
CA PRO A 533 -19.53 24.90 15.69
C PRO A 533 -18.04 24.87 16.08
N VAL A 534 -17.44 23.68 16.11
CA VAL A 534 -16.00 23.48 16.39
C VAL A 534 -15.33 22.89 15.17
N ALA A 535 -14.31 23.56 14.64
CA ALA A 535 -13.46 23.07 13.57
C ALA A 535 -11.99 23.07 13.98
N LEU A 536 -11.22 22.09 13.49
CA LEU A 536 -9.81 21.94 13.81
C LEU A 536 -8.93 22.34 12.62
N PHE A 537 -7.85 23.07 12.89
CA PHE A 537 -6.92 23.59 11.89
C PHE A 537 -5.49 23.11 12.18
N GLU A 538 -4.72 22.86 11.12
CA GLU A 538 -3.29 22.49 11.20
C GLU A 538 -2.37 23.71 11.39
N ASP A 539 -2.80 24.89 10.95
CA ASP A 539 -1.95 26.09 10.84
C ASP A 539 -2.08 27.06 12.04
N ILE A 540 -2.65 26.63 13.17
CA ILE A 540 -2.87 27.49 14.35
C ILE A 540 -2.29 26.86 15.63
N GLU A 541 -1.63 27.68 16.44
CA GLU A 541 -1.00 27.25 17.71
C GLU A 541 -1.97 27.40 18.91
N GLU A 542 -2.87 28.39 18.83
CA GLU A 542 -3.85 28.70 19.86
C GLU A 542 -5.28 28.66 19.31
N ASP A 543 -6.22 28.33 20.21
CA ASP A 543 -7.63 28.29 19.89
C ASP A 543 -8.16 29.73 19.71
N GLN A 544 -9.04 29.94 18.73
CA GLN A 544 -9.64 31.24 18.43
C GLN A 544 -11.17 31.13 18.43
N LEU A 545 -11.85 32.13 18.98
CA LEU A 545 -13.30 32.14 19.12
C LEU A 545 -13.91 33.38 18.48
N VAL A 546 -14.93 33.19 17.66
CA VAL A 546 -15.80 34.28 17.19
C VAL A 546 -17.24 34.03 17.61
N ILE A 547 -17.81 35.02 18.27
CA ILE A 547 -19.16 35.00 18.83
C ILE A 547 -20.06 35.84 17.94
N VAL A 548 -21.09 35.24 17.37
CA VAL A 548 -22.10 35.94 16.57
C VAL A 548 -23.37 36.10 17.37
N ARG A 549 -23.71 37.33 17.74
CA ARG A 549 -24.93 37.73 18.45
C ARG A 549 -26.06 38.02 17.44
N ALA A 550 -27.21 37.41 17.66
CA ALA A 550 -28.43 37.63 16.89
C ALA A 550 -29.61 37.99 17.81
N SER A 551 -29.99 39.27 17.82
CA SER A 551 -31.06 39.79 18.69
C SER A 551 -32.44 39.18 18.41
N GLU A 552 -32.75 38.89 17.14
CA GLU A 552 -34.00 38.21 16.72
C GLU A 552 -33.85 36.69 16.53
N GLY A 553 -32.64 36.19 16.73
CA GLY A 553 -32.27 34.78 16.56
C GLY A 553 -32.00 34.36 15.11
N ILE A 554 -31.32 33.22 14.95
CA ILE A 554 -31.00 32.57 13.68
C ILE A 554 -31.61 31.17 13.71
N ARG A 555 -32.26 30.77 12.62
CA ARG A 555 -32.82 29.41 12.49
C ARG A 555 -31.75 28.43 12.01
N ILE A 556 -31.60 27.30 12.71
CA ILE A 556 -30.62 26.25 12.37
C ILE A 556 -31.29 25.15 11.53
N PRO A 557 -30.93 24.99 10.24
CA PRO A 557 -31.48 23.94 9.38
C PRO A 557 -30.83 22.58 9.64
N ALA A 558 -31.49 21.51 9.16
CA ALA A 558 -30.97 20.14 9.25
C ALA A 558 -29.64 19.93 8.52
N SER A 559 -29.35 20.71 7.47
CA SER A 559 -28.06 20.68 6.77
C SER A 559 -26.87 21.10 7.65
N TRP A 560 -27.13 21.88 8.70
CA TRP A 560 -26.16 22.26 9.73
C TRP A 560 -26.32 21.40 11.01
N GLY A 561 -27.03 20.27 10.93
CA GLY A 561 -27.22 19.38 12.07
C GLY A 561 -28.29 19.82 13.09
N GLY A 562 -29.04 20.90 12.83
CA GLY A 562 -30.12 21.36 13.70
C GLY A 562 -31.50 20.77 13.40
N SER A 563 -32.45 20.99 14.31
CA SER A 563 -33.84 20.52 14.17
C SER A 563 -34.82 21.63 13.73
N GLY A 564 -34.29 22.77 13.29
CA GLY A 564 -35.08 23.97 12.98
C GLY A 564 -35.23 24.93 14.17
N GLU A 565 -34.45 24.75 15.23
CA GLU A 565 -34.44 25.64 16.40
C GLU A 565 -33.89 27.03 16.08
N TRP A 566 -34.26 28.01 16.91
CA TRP A 566 -33.77 29.38 16.84
C TRP A 566 -32.70 29.58 17.91
N VAL A 567 -31.53 30.08 17.52
CA VAL A 567 -30.43 30.41 18.45
C VAL A 567 -30.20 31.92 18.48
N ASN A 568 -29.92 32.47 19.66
CA ASN A 568 -29.62 33.89 19.82
C ASN A 568 -28.11 34.21 19.74
N ALA A 569 -27.27 33.17 19.80
CA ALA A 569 -25.83 33.30 19.63
C ALA A 569 -25.22 32.05 19.00
N LEU A 570 -24.19 32.25 18.17
CA LEU A 570 -23.34 31.21 17.59
C LEU A 570 -21.90 31.40 18.05
N PHE A 571 -21.20 30.31 18.36
CA PHE A 571 -19.84 30.31 18.91
C PHE A 571 -18.91 29.52 17.99
N PHE A 572 -18.26 30.19 17.05
CA PHE A 572 -17.34 29.55 16.10
C PHE A 572 -15.97 29.39 16.74
N LEU A 573 -15.67 28.16 17.17
CA LEU A 573 -14.39 27.80 17.78
C LEU A 573 -13.47 27.16 16.74
N ALA A 574 -12.37 27.82 16.44
CA ALA A 574 -11.26 27.29 15.66
C ALA A 574 -10.20 26.73 16.62
N GLY A 575 -10.04 25.41 16.63
CA GLY A 575 -9.10 24.69 17.51
C GLY A 575 -7.90 24.09 16.77
N THR A 576 -6.90 23.63 17.51
CA THR A 576 -5.68 23.03 16.93
C THR A 576 -5.85 21.53 16.66
N THR A 577 -5.27 21.04 15.57
CA THR A 577 -5.14 19.59 15.33
C THR A 577 -4.02 18.94 16.16
N GLU A 578 -3.08 19.71 16.71
CA GLU A 578 -2.03 19.20 17.60
C GLU A 578 -2.60 18.69 18.94
N ASN A 579 -3.60 19.40 19.48
CA ASN A 579 -4.27 19.02 20.73
C ASN A 579 -5.80 19.18 20.63
N PRO A 580 -6.49 18.32 19.85
CA PRO A 580 -7.93 18.41 19.66
C PRO A 580 -8.71 18.23 20.96
N GLY A 581 -8.14 17.49 21.92
CA GLY A 581 -8.73 17.31 23.24
C GLY A 581 -8.82 18.61 24.05
N ARG A 582 -7.91 19.58 23.86
CA ARG A 582 -7.99 20.91 24.50
C ARG A 582 -9.21 21.67 23.99
N SER A 583 -9.33 21.81 22.68
CA SER A 583 -10.43 22.56 22.05
C SER A 583 -11.80 21.95 22.37
N LEU A 584 -11.89 20.62 22.48
CA LEU A 584 -13.12 19.94 22.91
C LEU A 584 -13.47 20.19 24.39
N ARG A 585 -12.49 20.23 25.31
CA ARG A 585 -12.73 20.59 26.72
C ARG A 585 -13.17 22.04 26.87
N VAL A 586 -12.50 22.96 26.15
CA VAL A 586 -12.84 24.38 26.11
C VAL A 586 -14.23 24.60 25.53
N ALA A 587 -14.59 23.91 24.45
CA ALA A 587 -15.95 23.91 23.92
C ALA A 587 -16.96 23.40 24.95
N GLY A 588 -16.63 22.35 25.71
CA GLY A 588 -17.42 21.81 26.81
C GLY A 588 -17.64 22.80 27.96
N GLU A 589 -16.59 23.51 28.36
CA GLU A 589 -16.63 24.55 29.40
C GLU A 589 -17.48 25.76 28.95
N LEU A 590 -17.29 26.21 27.71
CA LEU A 590 -18.11 27.23 27.07
C LEU A 590 -19.59 26.81 27.11
N ALA A 591 -19.86 25.57 26.71
CA ALA A 591 -21.18 24.95 26.78
C ALA A 591 -21.79 24.97 28.20
N GLY A 592 -20.97 24.76 29.24
CA GLY A 592 -21.40 24.87 30.64
C GLY A 592 -21.90 26.27 30.99
N HIS A 593 -21.15 27.30 30.60
CA HIS A 593 -21.47 28.70 30.85
C HIS A 593 -22.64 29.24 30.00
N LEU A 594 -22.83 28.71 28.80
CA LEU A 594 -23.98 29.05 27.96
C LEU A 594 -25.31 28.62 28.59
N HIS A 595 -25.32 27.52 29.36
CA HIS A 595 -26.53 27.07 30.05
C HIS A 595 -27.07 28.13 31.02
N THR A 596 -26.20 28.89 31.68
CA THR A 596 -26.54 29.91 32.68
C THR A 596 -26.58 31.33 32.08
N GLY A 597 -25.69 31.64 31.13
CA GLY A 597 -25.49 32.99 30.56
C GLY A 597 -26.19 33.29 29.23
N ALA A 598 -26.77 32.31 28.53
CA ALA A 598 -27.31 32.52 27.16
C ALA A 598 -28.35 33.63 27.03
N LYS A 599 -29.20 33.84 28.06
CA LYS A 599 -30.20 34.92 28.06
C LYS A 599 -29.54 36.30 28.07
N LEU A 600 -28.42 36.45 28.78
CA LEU A 600 -27.70 37.71 28.89
C LEU A 600 -27.00 38.06 27.58
N ILE A 601 -26.45 37.07 26.87
CA ILE A 601 -25.73 37.27 25.60
C ILE A 601 -26.63 37.83 24.49
N GLY A 602 -27.86 37.32 24.37
CA GLY A 602 -28.82 37.82 23.37
C GLY A 602 -29.32 39.25 23.65
N LEU A 603 -29.30 39.66 24.93
CA LEU A 603 -29.76 40.99 25.39
C LEU A 603 -28.63 42.01 25.52
N ALA A 604 -27.38 41.54 25.59
CA ALA A 604 -26.18 42.35 25.75
C ALA A 604 -26.08 43.40 24.63
N GLN A 605 -25.87 44.66 24.99
CA GLN A 605 -25.72 45.77 24.04
C GLN A 605 -24.25 45.99 23.64
N THR A 606 -23.32 45.53 24.47
CA THR A 606 -21.88 45.75 24.30
C THR A 606 -21.11 44.43 24.25
N GLU A 607 -19.93 44.45 23.63
CA GLU A 607 -19.00 43.30 23.61
C GLU A 607 -18.59 42.86 25.02
N ALA A 608 -18.35 43.81 25.92
CA ALA A 608 -17.99 43.56 27.30
C ALA A 608 -19.11 42.80 28.06
N GLU A 609 -20.38 43.10 27.78
CA GLU A 609 -21.52 42.37 28.36
C GLU A 609 -21.60 40.93 27.86
N VAL A 610 -21.31 40.68 26.57
CA VAL A 610 -21.26 39.32 26.00
C VAL A 610 -20.15 38.50 26.66
N LYS A 611 -18.94 39.08 26.78
CA LYS A 611 -17.79 38.40 27.38
C LYS A 611 -17.98 38.16 28.88
N SER A 612 -18.54 39.12 29.61
CA SER A 612 -18.84 38.96 31.04
C SER A 612 -19.91 37.90 31.31
N ALA A 613 -20.88 37.73 30.41
CA ALA A 613 -21.89 36.67 30.54
C ALA A 613 -21.32 35.24 30.42
N LEU A 614 -20.08 35.09 29.92
CA LEU A 614 -19.40 33.81 29.76
C LEU A 614 -18.41 33.50 30.91
N LEU A 615 -18.25 34.41 31.87
CA LEU A 615 -17.39 34.29 33.05
C LEU A 615 -18.16 34.69 34.32
N PRO A 616 -18.88 33.78 35.00
CA PRO A 616 -19.88 34.10 36.03
C PRO A 616 -19.40 34.85 37.30
N GLU A 617 -18.10 35.06 37.48
CA GLU A 617 -17.52 35.74 38.65
C GLU A 617 -16.56 36.88 38.28
N MET A 618 -16.22 37.01 36.99
CA MET A 618 -15.30 38.01 36.46
C MET A 618 -16.06 39.06 35.65
N THR A 619 -15.67 40.31 35.79
CA THR A 619 -16.25 41.42 35.02
C THR A 619 -15.22 41.98 34.04
N PHE A 620 -15.63 42.14 32.78
CA PHE A 620 -14.87 42.96 31.83
C PHE A 620 -15.28 44.43 31.96
N ARG A 621 -14.28 45.32 32.03
CA ARG A 621 -14.49 46.76 31.92
C ARG A 621 -13.55 47.36 30.91
N GLN A 622 -14.13 48.19 30.05
CA GLN A 622 -13.39 48.93 29.04
C GLN A 622 -13.30 50.39 29.47
N TYR A 623 -12.08 50.92 29.46
CA TYR A 623 -11.77 52.30 29.81
C TYR A 623 -11.16 52.99 28.60
N ALA A 624 -11.65 54.18 28.25
CA ALA A 624 -11.07 55.01 27.20
C ALA A 624 -10.15 56.06 27.83
N LEU A 625 -8.87 56.04 27.45
CA LEU A 625 -7.85 56.97 27.96
C LEU A 625 -7.95 58.31 27.25
N LEU A 626 -8.85 59.16 27.73
CA LEU A 626 -9.05 60.49 27.17
C LEU A 626 -8.06 61.51 27.79
N PRO A 627 -7.47 62.43 27.00
CA PRO A 627 -6.54 63.46 27.50
C PRO A 627 -7.09 64.35 28.61
N GLU A 628 -8.42 64.55 28.65
CA GLU A 628 -9.13 65.36 29.64
C GLU A 628 -9.85 64.50 30.70
N GLY A 629 -9.65 63.18 30.67
CA GLY A 629 -10.28 62.21 31.56
C GLY A 629 -9.57 62.06 32.91
N LYS A 630 -10.25 61.39 33.85
CA LYS A 630 -9.70 61.08 35.19
C LYS A 630 -8.45 60.19 35.14
N ASP A 631 -8.28 59.45 34.06
CA ASP A 631 -7.19 58.50 33.81
C ASP A 631 -6.08 59.07 32.91
N SER A 632 -6.12 60.37 32.63
CA SER A 632 -5.15 61.06 31.75
C SER A 632 -3.69 60.94 32.21
N ALA A 633 -3.45 60.76 33.52
CA ALA A 633 -2.12 60.54 34.09
C ALA A 633 -1.47 59.22 33.66
N LEU A 634 -2.26 58.26 33.13
CA LEU A 634 -1.77 56.97 32.65
C LEU A 634 -1.24 57.03 31.22
N ILE A 635 -1.59 58.09 30.47
CA ILE A 635 -1.11 58.30 29.10
C ILE A 635 0.40 58.52 29.14
N GLY A 636 1.15 57.67 28.43
CA GLY A 636 2.60 57.62 28.39
C GLY A 636 3.24 56.66 29.40
N SER A 637 2.46 56.04 30.29
CA SER A 637 2.96 55.04 31.25
C SER A 637 3.12 53.67 30.58
N LYS A 638 4.13 52.90 31.01
CA LYS A 638 4.27 51.50 30.57
C LYS A 638 3.29 50.62 31.33
N LEU A 639 2.76 49.61 30.65
CA LEU A 639 1.83 48.65 31.26
C LEU A 639 2.42 47.97 32.51
N THR A 640 3.73 47.73 32.52
CA THR A 640 4.49 47.13 33.64
C THR A 640 4.66 48.04 34.85
N GLU A 641 4.47 49.35 34.69
CA GLU A 641 4.58 50.33 35.78
C GLU A 641 3.25 50.47 36.55
N LEU A 642 2.16 49.94 36.00
CA LEU A 642 0.83 49.98 36.60
C LEU A 642 0.59 48.79 37.54
N LYS A 643 0.18 49.08 38.78
CA LYS A 643 -0.19 48.04 39.76
C LYS A 643 -1.69 47.95 39.89
N PHE A 644 -2.26 46.81 39.49
CA PHE A 644 -3.68 46.52 39.62
C PHE A 644 -3.97 45.76 40.94
N PRO A 645 -5.21 45.83 41.45
CA PRO A 645 -5.68 44.97 42.54
C PRO A 645 -5.45 43.48 42.24
N ALA A 646 -5.40 42.66 43.30
CA ALA A 646 -5.21 41.22 43.14
C ALA A 646 -6.27 40.62 42.20
N GLU A 647 -5.83 39.81 41.24
CA GLU A 647 -6.67 39.15 40.22
C GLU A 647 -7.32 40.08 39.17
N VAL A 648 -6.94 41.37 39.15
CA VAL A 648 -7.29 42.30 38.07
C VAL A 648 -6.14 42.42 37.08
N GLU A 649 -6.39 42.12 35.81
CA GLU A 649 -5.37 42.15 34.76
C GLU A 649 -5.86 42.89 33.50
N VAL A 650 -4.91 43.48 32.78
CA VAL A 650 -5.17 44.06 31.45
C VAL A 650 -5.19 42.93 30.43
N VAL A 651 -6.33 42.72 29.81
CA VAL A 651 -6.57 41.60 28.88
C VAL A 651 -6.60 42.01 27.42
N SER A 652 -6.83 43.29 27.11
CA SER A 652 -6.62 43.84 25.77
C SER A 652 -6.45 45.36 25.79
N VAL A 653 -5.73 45.89 24.80
CA VAL A 653 -5.66 47.32 24.50
C VAL A 653 -6.00 47.50 23.03
N HIS A 654 -6.95 48.38 22.72
CA HIS A 654 -7.28 48.75 21.34
C HIS A 654 -6.89 50.19 21.07
N ARG A 655 -6.18 50.43 19.97
CA ARG A 655 -5.82 51.76 19.48
C ARG A 655 -6.49 52.00 18.15
N GLU A 656 -7.30 53.05 18.06
CA GLU A 656 -8.13 53.35 16.87
C GLU A 656 -8.98 52.15 16.41
N GLY A 657 -9.40 51.29 17.34
CA GLY A 657 -10.18 50.07 17.06
C GLY A 657 -9.36 48.85 16.63
N ILE A 658 -8.02 48.94 16.61
CA ILE A 658 -7.11 47.82 16.31
C ILE A 658 -6.57 47.23 17.61
N LEU A 659 -6.66 45.91 17.76
CA LEU A 659 -6.09 45.19 18.91
C LEU A 659 -4.57 45.27 18.89
N ILE A 660 -3.98 45.78 19.97
CA ILE A 660 -2.54 45.89 20.17
C ILE A 660 -2.04 44.70 21.00
N GLN A 661 -0.91 44.13 20.59
CA GLN A 661 -0.28 43.04 21.32
C GLN A 661 0.25 43.53 22.67
N LEU A 662 -0.19 42.90 23.76
CA LEU A 662 0.28 43.18 25.10
C LEU A 662 1.73 42.68 25.24
N ASN A 663 2.66 43.59 25.49
CA ASN A 663 4.06 43.27 25.78
C ASN A 663 4.58 44.16 26.92
N GLU A 664 5.72 43.80 27.50
CA GLU A 664 6.28 44.50 28.67
C GLU A 664 6.70 45.95 28.38
N GLU A 665 6.86 46.32 27.10
CA GLU A 665 7.27 47.65 26.65
C GLU A 665 6.10 48.53 26.19
N LEU A 666 4.87 48.02 26.21
CA LEU A 666 3.70 48.72 25.70
C LEU A 666 3.42 49.97 26.53
N CYS A 667 3.53 51.14 25.91
CA CYS A 667 3.12 52.42 26.47
C CYS A 667 1.68 52.73 26.06
N LEU A 668 0.86 53.12 27.04
CA LEU A 668 -0.52 53.56 26.81
C LEU A 668 -0.51 54.95 26.16
N GLU A 669 -1.33 55.14 25.13
CA GLU A 669 -1.46 56.41 24.41
C GLU A 669 -2.84 57.04 24.63
N ALA A 670 -2.98 58.30 24.21
CA ALA A 670 -4.28 58.95 24.18
C ALA A 670 -5.22 58.19 23.23
N ASP A 671 -6.49 58.10 23.62
CA ASP A 671 -7.56 57.38 22.91
C ASP A 671 -7.43 55.85 22.88
N ASP A 672 -6.45 55.27 23.60
CA ASP A 672 -6.39 53.83 23.81
C ASP A 672 -7.62 53.36 24.63
N GLN A 673 -8.21 52.26 24.19
CA GLN A 673 -9.25 51.55 24.92
C GLN A 673 -8.66 50.35 25.65
N VAL A 674 -8.50 50.48 26.96
CA VAL A 674 -7.93 49.44 27.83
C VAL A 674 -9.06 48.60 28.40
N THR A 675 -8.99 47.28 28.21
CA THR A 675 -9.94 46.34 28.79
C THR A 675 -9.29 45.60 29.96
N LEU A 676 -9.93 45.67 31.12
CA LEU A 676 -9.57 44.94 32.32
C LEU A 676 -10.50 43.75 32.53
N LEU A 677 -9.94 42.68 33.09
CA LEU A 677 -10.65 41.53 33.60
C LEU A 677 -10.31 41.36 35.07
N GLY A 678 -11.31 41.19 35.93
CA GLY A 678 -11.08 40.83 37.32
C GLY A 678 -12.38 40.54 38.09
N PRO A 679 -12.27 40.14 39.36
CA PRO A 679 -13.42 39.82 40.21
C PRO A 679 -14.41 40.98 40.32
N SER A 680 -15.70 40.67 40.22
CA SER A 680 -16.77 41.68 40.14
C SER A 680 -16.89 42.60 41.37
N ASP A 681 -16.39 42.15 42.52
CA ASP A 681 -16.31 42.87 43.79
C ASP A 681 -15.10 43.81 43.89
N THR A 682 -14.04 43.55 43.13
CA THR A 682 -12.83 44.38 43.07
C THR A 682 -12.86 45.41 41.94
N MET A 683 -13.73 45.20 40.94
CA MET A 683 -13.85 46.08 39.78
C MET A 683 -14.74 47.30 40.09
N PRO A 684 -14.29 48.53 39.76
CA PRO A 684 -15.02 49.75 40.10
C PRO A 684 -16.25 49.97 39.21
N SER A 685 -17.13 50.86 39.65
CA SER A 685 -18.41 51.10 38.98
C SER A 685 -18.23 51.76 37.61
N LEU A 686 -19.22 51.63 36.72
CA LEU A 686 -19.15 52.17 35.36
C LEU A 686 -18.99 53.71 35.40
N GLY A 687 -17.86 54.23 34.89
CA GLY A 687 -17.52 55.66 34.91
C GLY A 687 -16.60 56.10 36.06
N GLU A 688 -16.16 55.19 36.91
CA GLU A 688 -15.04 55.39 37.84
C GLU A 688 -13.68 55.22 37.11
N PRO A 689 -12.58 55.81 37.62
CA PRO A 689 -11.24 55.66 37.02
C PRO A 689 -10.73 54.22 37.04
N LEU A 690 -9.66 53.93 36.29
CA LEU A 690 -9.03 52.61 36.31
C LEU A 690 -8.64 52.23 37.76
N PRO A 691 -8.95 50.99 38.20
CA PRO A 691 -8.61 50.52 39.53
C PRO A 691 -7.11 50.25 39.61
N ILE A 692 -6.32 51.27 39.93
CA ILE A 692 -4.89 51.16 40.15
C ILE A 692 -4.65 51.29 41.66
N GLN A 693 -3.81 50.42 42.23
CA GLN A 693 -3.36 50.58 43.59
C GLN A 693 -2.53 51.87 43.67
N GLU A 694 -3.00 52.86 44.44
CA GLU A 694 -2.18 54.02 44.76
C GLU A 694 -0.84 53.53 45.34
N THR A 695 0.26 53.95 44.72
CA THR A 695 1.57 53.87 45.36
C THR A 695 1.50 54.69 46.64
N LEU A 696 1.33 54.03 47.79
CA LEU A 696 1.80 54.58 49.05
C LEU A 696 3.30 54.87 48.83
N GLU A 697 3.64 56.17 48.77
CA GLU A 697 5.02 56.67 48.67
C GLU A 697 5.98 55.98 49.65
#